data_AF-A0A5N8X464-F1
#
_entry.id   AF-A0A5N8X464-F1
#
_cell.length_a   1.000
_cell.length_b   1.000
_cell.length_c   1.000
_cell.angle_alpha   90.00
_cell.angle_beta   90.00
_cell.angle_gamma   90.00
#
_symmetry.space_group_name_H-M   'P 1'
#
loop_
_entity.id
_entity.type
_entity.pdbx_description
1 polymer ?
#
loop_
_entity_poly.entity_id
_entity_poly.type
_entity_poly.pdbx_seq_one_letter_code
_entity_poly.pdbx_strand_id
1 'polypeptide(L)'
;MSTDLFGVRVLDLDHEQRRVRFRVFVVYYEPSWGTGELLPGDSSFFFRVLWEAAEDFTPHRYGPLTDVVTLDEFLNEGWVESNTHRFVAGVERVAVRNHSVSDEDFERLAMFYYEREGGWQDEEQLAQGDYDVHVTDARWMESLRVGQSWGTTSYAGDSDGLQADSGKAWEEWEERCAEFAEDDDDLDACFTLGWLRQERGDAEGAAEAYRRVADGPDRQLHGKALLYLGDLHAAQGEYESASTLYQRAERSKNHERYGTRYRSRAALRLGLLLRRLGRDEEAQAAFARAISKGDEARDLGVVAEARRLSGAESPVEAANRLFARGERDGARAVLAENYGQAVVEVAGHLFAGDFEAAGAALSSLAESAGPDAPGDQHGENLGNAAALLVDLSMTWWREREGRPAMAQVLQLAVATGRAVEGYRRVVRRTGFAASASTGDAAEQLLTVLYDRGDEAAVIALATAAEAVHPKVASDGFRRVGIDAARRDDFAKAARWFERGATVAGADEDTRAHSAYRLGLSLCKLGETERAQEAFTQAEAGFERFGNAAMAAQRQAELAHAQGDRTAAFAAWARAAMLTVRFEHDEKTAARAVRLLGRLLTEVDAHHAARAVDQAVAQTCDEAFLRLVRALTKTPGVGPALYAAFLYGHWMLEQGDARLGLALLEKVAEGKGKYAAGAAVTVGADAHRGGDNVAAREWWLRALAKGNKEMSHKAVLNLGLVAKQERNLPELLEHYGPIAESDHEDGPLFAAHIGELHYWLEDWDEAARWYQRTLEGTDDGELVGEAGYRVGEILHGKGESDAALPCLRRAAASGLAPFAEQAENLLARLG
;
A
#
# COMPACT_ATOMS: atom_id res chain seq x y z
N MET A 1 10.83 -6.95 7.48
CA MET A 1 11.36 -6.20 6.32
C MET A 1 12.80 -6.62 6.18
N SER A 2 13.19 -7.17 5.03
CA SER A 2 14.59 -7.51 4.74
C SER A 2 15.30 -6.23 4.30
N THR A 3 16.59 -6.08 4.63
CA THR A 3 17.37 -4.87 4.34
C THR A 3 18.47 -5.18 3.33
N ASP A 4 18.59 -4.35 2.29
CA ASP A 4 19.60 -4.51 1.24
C ASP A 4 21.02 -4.44 1.83
N LEU A 5 21.85 -5.40 1.46
CA LEU A 5 23.25 -5.51 1.88
C LEU A 5 24.17 -4.85 0.85
N PHE A 6 23.84 -5.02 -0.44
CA PHE A 6 24.59 -4.51 -1.56
C PHE A 6 23.71 -3.75 -2.55
N GLY A 7 24.31 -2.80 -3.26
CA GLY A 7 23.80 -2.24 -4.50
C GLY A 7 24.51 -2.88 -5.69
N VAL A 8 23.81 -3.11 -6.80
CA VAL A 8 24.40 -3.64 -8.05
C VAL A 8 24.08 -2.70 -9.20
N ARG A 9 25.04 -2.49 -10.10
CA ARG A 9 24.89 -1.76 -11.37
C ARG A 9 25.53 -2.50 -12.54
N VAL A 10 24.84 -2.62 -13.68
CA VAL A 10 25.40 -3.20 -14.92
C VAL A 10 26.18 -2.12 -15.67
N LEU A 11 27.46 -2.35 -15.91
CA LEU A 11 28.34 -1.41 -16.62
C LEU A 11 28.54 -1.79 -18.09
N ASP A 12 28.59 -3.08 -18.41
CA ASP A 12 28.88 -3.59 -19.76
C ASP A 12 28.27 -4.99 -19.95
N LEU A 13 27.92 -5.33 -21.19
CA LEU A 13 27.37 -6.63 -21.59
C LEU A 13 28.01 -7.12 -22.89
N ASP A 14 28.58 -8.32 -22.85
CA ASP A 14 29.23 -8.97 -23.98
C ASP A 14 28.70 -10.39 -24.15
N HIS A 15 27.73 -10.51 -25.05
CA HIS A 15 27.05 -11.78 -25.31
C HIS A 15 27.94 -12.80 -26.02
N GLU A 16 28.93 -12.36 -26.81
CA GLU A 16 29.85 -13.27 -27.50
C GLU A 16 30.82 -13.92 -26.51
N GLN A 17 31.35 -13.13 -25.58
CA GLN A 17 32.24 -13.64 -24.53
C GLN A 17 31.50 -14.18 -23.31
N ARG A 18 30.16 -14.13 -23.30
CA ARG A 18 29.31 -14.53 -22.17
C ARG A 18 29.72 -13.82 -20.87
N ARG A 19 29.98 -12.52 -20.96
CA ARG A 19 30.51 -11.70 -19.88
C ARG A 19 29.58 -10.52 -19.59
N VAL A 20 29.32 -10.28 -18.31
CA VAL A 20 28.73 -9.04 -17.80
C VAL A 20 29.71 -8.37 -16.87
N ARG A 21 29.84 -7.04 -16.99
CA ARG A 21 30.54 -6.23 -15.99
C ARG A 21 29.54 -5.63 -15.00
N PHE A 22 29.63 -6.02 -13.75
CA PHE A 22 28.87 -5.41 -12.66
C PHE A 22 29.75 -4.44 -11.87
N ARG A 23 29.11 -3.44 -11.28
CA ARG A 23 29.63 -2.73 -10.12
C ARG A 23 28.78 -3.09 -8.91
N VAL A 24 29.42 -3.45 -7.82
CA VAL A 24 28.77 -3.76 -6.54
C VAL A 24 29.16 -2.71 -5.52
N PHE A 25 28.17 -2.15 -4.83
CA PHE A 25 28.29 -1.17 -3.75
C PHE A 25 27.97 -1.84 -2.41
N VAL A 26 28.74 -1.57 -1.38
CA VAL A 26 28.33 -1.88 0.01
C VAL A 26 27.38 -0.78 0.46
N VAL A 27 26.15 -1.17 0.82
CA VAL A 27 25.08 -0.22 1.19
C VAL A 27 24.56 -0.45 2.61
N TYR A 28 25.06 -1.49 3.28
CA TYR A 28 24.85 -1.75 4.69
C TYR A 28 26.19 -1.88 5.43
N TYR A 29 26.42 -0.97 6.38
CA TYR A 29 27.65 -0.90 7.19
C TYR A 29 27.33 -1.24 8.64
N GLU A 30 27.27 -2.53 8.94
CA GLU A 30 27.02 -3.05 10.28
C GLU A 30 28.29 -2.95 11.14
N PRO A 31 28.29 -2.19 12.25
CA PRO A 31 29.48 -2.03 13.10
C PRO A 31 30.06 -3.36 13.62
N SER A 32 29.22 -4.39 13.79
CA SER A 32 29.69 -5.72 14.20
C SER A 32 30.43 -6.51 13.12
N TRP A 33 30.36 -6.12 11.84
CA TRP A 33 31.13 -6.73 10.74
C TRP A 33 32.59 -6.26 10.69
N GLY A 34 32.88 -5.08 11.25
CA GLY A 34 34.19 -4.43 11.20
C GLY A 34 34.57 -3.92 9.81
N THR A 35 35.84 -3.51 9.64
CA THR A 35 36.40 -2.90 8.42
C THR A 35 37.10 -3.90 7.49
N GLY A 36 36.81 -5.20 7.63
CA GLY A 36 37.44 -6.31 6.89
C GLY A 36 37.09 -6.37 5.39
N GLU A 37 37.15 -7.54 4.76
CA GLU A 37 36.67 -7.72 3.38
C GLU A 37 35.14 -7.59 3.36
N LEU A 38 34.64 -6.47 2.84
CA LEU A 38 33.21 -6.12 2.80
C LEU A 38 32.58 -6.45 1.45
N LEU A 39 33.39 -6.59 0.39
CA LEU A 39 32.91 -6.83 -0.95
C LEU A 39 32.73 -8.33 -1.21
N PRO A 40 31.74 -8.76 -2.00
CA PRO A 40 31.52 -10.16 -2.27
C PRO A 40 32.69 -10.76 -3.06
N GLY A 41 33.10 -11.96 -2.68
CA GLY A 41 34.21 -12.68 -3.31
C GLY A 41 33.82 -13.94 -4.08
N ASP A 42 32.61 -14.46 -3.85
CA ASP A 42 32.21 -15.81 -4.28
C ASP A 42 31.18 -15.77 -5.42
N SER A 43 31.23 -16.80 -6.28
CA SER A 43 30.40 -16.94 -7.47
C SER A 43 28.89 -17.00 -7.17
N SER A 44 28.49 -17.50 -6.00
CA SER A 44 27.08 -17.66 -5.61
C SER A 44 26.37 -16.31 -5.47
N PHE A 45 27.08 -15.27 -5.03
CA PHE A 45 26.54 -13.92 -5.00
C PHE A 45 26.11 -13.49 -6.41
N PHE A 46 26.96 -13.69 -7.41
CA PHE A 46 26.67 -13.29 -8.78
C PHE A 46 25.62 -14.16 -9.46
N PHE A 47 25.53 -15.44 -9.11
CA PHE A 47 24.37 -16.25 -9.50
C PHE A 47 23.06 -15.67 -8.96
N ARG A 48 23.03 -15.29 -7.67
CA ARG A 48 21.84 -14.69 -7.06
C ARG A 48 21.48 -13.36 -7.72
N VAL A 49 22.47 -12.52 -8.00
CA VAL A 49 22.30 -11.27 -8.76
C VAL A 49 21.71 -11.52 -10.14
N LEU A 50 22.19 -12.53 -10.88
CA LEU A 50 21.64 -12.89 -12.20
C LEU A 50 20.20 -13.42 -12.08
N TRP A 51 19.92 -14.24 -11.07
CA TRP A 51 18.57 -14.77 -10.82
C TRP A 51 17.61 -13.64 -10.45
N GLU A 52 18.00 -12.73 -9.55
CA GLU A 52 17.24 -11.54 -9.18
C GLU A 52 16.98 -10.61 -10.37
N ALA A 53 17.94 -10.47 -11.29
CA ALA A 53 17.75 -9.67 -12.49
C ALA A 53 16.82 -10.36 -13.50
N ALA A 54 16.81 -11.68 -13.56
CA ALA A 54 15.85 -12.46 -14.34
C ALA A 54 14.45 -12.48 -13.68
N GLU A 55 14.41 -12.28 -12.36
CA GLU A 55 13.21 -12.20 -11.56
C GLU A 55 12.60 -10.79 -11.54
N ASP A 56 11.28 -10.74 -11.56
CA ASP A 56 10.49 -9.51 -11.77
C ASP A 56 10.30 -8.70 -10.46
N PHE A 57 11.32 -8.70 -9.60
CA PHE A 57 11.37 -7.85 -8.40
C PHE A 57 11.64 -6.37 -8.73
N THR A 58 12.22 -6.15 -9.91
CA THR A 58 12.44 -4.85 -10.55
C THR A 58 11.92 -5.00 -11.98
N PRO A 59 11.34 -3.98 -12.64
CA PRO A 59 10.67 -4.15 -13.94
C PRO A 59 11.68 -4.29 -15.11
N HIS A 60 12.57 -5.25 -14.98
CA HIS A 60 13.52 -5.68 -15.99
C HIS A 60 12.95 -6.87 -16.72
N ARG A 61 13.31 -6.96 -17.99
CA ARG A 61 12.76 -7.96 -18.89
C ARG A 61 13.16 -9.32 -18.37
N TYR A 62 12.20 -10.21 -18.25
CA TYR A 62 12.40 -11.61 -17.93
C TYR A 62 13.61 -12.26 -18.59
N GLY A 63 14.29 -13.10 -17.80
CA GLY A 63 15.32 -14.02 -18.28
C GLY A 63 14.92 -15.48 -18.03
N PRO A 64 15.37 -16.43 -18.85
CA PRO A 64 15.01 -17.85 -18.73
C PRO A 64 15.51 -18.52 -17.44
N LEU A 65 16.37 -17.84 -16.66
CA LEU A 65 16.95 -18.38 -15.43
C LEU A 65 15.88 -18.68 -14.36
N THR A 66 14.85 -17.85 -14.22
CA THR A 66 13.74 -18.09 -13.26
C THR A 66 12.77 -19.18 -13.71
N ASP A 67 12.86 -19.59 -14.98
CA ASP A 67 12.06 -20.68 -15.51
C ASP A 67 12.73 -22.04 -15.28
N VAL A 68 14.03 -22.08 -14.99
CA VAL A 68 14.77 -23.32 -14.67
C VAL A 68 15.21 -23.41 -13.21
N VAL A 69 15.19 -22.30 -12.47
CA VAL A 69 15.45 -22.25 -11.04
C VAL A 69 14.26 -21.64 -10.31
N THR A 70 13.62 -22.44 -9.46
CA THR A 70 12.47 -22.03 -8.66
C THR A 70 12.88 -21.08 -7.51
N LEU A 71 11.91 -20.37 -6.93
CA LEU A 71 12.17 -19.56 -5.74
C LEU A 71 12.65 -20.41 -4.57
N ASP A 72 12.07 -21.59 -4.39
CA ASP A 72 12.41 -22.48 -3.27
C ASP A 72 13.85 -22.99 -3.38
N GLU A 73 14.32 -23.26 -4.60
CA GLU A 73 15.74 -23.59 -4.87
C GLU A 73 16.65 -22.39 -4.63
N PHE A 74 16.27 -21.19 -5.09
CA PHE A 74 17.02 -19.96 -4.87
C PHE A 74 17.17 -19.62 -3.38
N LEU A 75 16.14 -19.87 -2.56
CA LEU A 75 16.14 -19.66 -1.12
C LEU A 75 16.86 -20.77 -0.32
N ASN A 76 17.26 -21.86 -0.97
CA ASN A 76 17.94 -22.98 -0.33
C ASN A 76 19.47 -22.83 -0.45
N GLU A 77 20.14 -22.43 0.63
CA GLU A 77 21.58 -22.20 0.67
C GLU A 77 22.41 -23.38 0.14
N GLY A 78 22.14 -24.59 0.62
CA GLY A 78 22.89 -25.78 0.20
C GLY A 78 22.68 -26.11 -1.28
N TRP A 79 21.50 -25.79 -1.83
CA TRP A 79 21.26 -25.89 -3.27
C TRP A 79 22.09 -24.83 -4.01
N VAL A 80 22.04 -23.56 -3.61
CA VAL A 80 22.80 -22.49 -4.28
C VAL A 80 24.29 -22.79 -4.30
N GLU A 81 24.87 -23.18 -3.16
CA GLU A 81 26.28 -23.56 -3.04
C GLU A 81 26.64 -24.72 -3.98
N SER A 82 25.77 -25.74 -4.06
CA SER A 82 26.01 -26.93 -4.89
C SER A 82 25.69 -26.74 -6.38
N ASN A 83 25.04 -25.65 -6.79
CA ASN A 83 24.52 -25.46 -8.15
C ASN A 83 25.01 -24.20 -8.87
N THR A 84 25.62 -23.24 -8.17
CA THR A 84 26.11 -21.96 -8.75
C THR A 84 26.98 -22.17 -9.99
N HIS A 85 27.89 -23.14 -9.95
CA HIS A 85 28.82 -23.46 -11.05
C HIS A 85 28.13 -23.82 -12.37
N ARG A 86 26.83 -24.16 -12.35
CA ARG A 86 26.02 -24.43 -13.54
C ARG A 86 25.65 -23.16 -14.31
N PHE A 87 25.69 -22.00 -13.65
CA PHE A 87 25.23 -20.72 -14.19
C PHE A 87 26.35 -19.69 -14.31
N VAL A 88 27.27 -19.67 -13.34
CA VAL A 88 28.43 -18.78 -13.30
C VAL A 88 29.68 -19.61 -13.54
N ALA A 89 30.38 -19.31 -14.63
CA ALA A 89 31.63 -19.98 -15.02
C ALA A 89 32.86 -19.41 -14.30
N GLY A 90 32.81 -18.13 -13.91
CA GLY A 90 33.87 -17.51 -13.12
C GLY A 90 33.63 -16.03 -12.87
N VAL A 91 34.30 -15.51 -11.85
CA VAL A 91 34.20 -14.11 -11.41
C VAL A 91 35.59 -13.54 -11.26
N GLU A 92 35.83 -12.38 -11.85
CA GLU A 92 37.07 -11.62 -11.68
C GLU A 92 36.77 -10.22 -11.15
N ARG A 93 37.33 -9.87 -9.99
CA ARG A 93 37.26 -8.50 -9.46
C ARG A 93 38.30 -7.63 -10.15
N VAL A 94 37.86 -6.78 -11.07
CA VAL A 94 38.71 -5.98 -11.96
C VAL A 94 39.03 -4.58 -11.45
N ALA A 95 38.24 -4.04 -10.52
CA ALA A 95 38.55 -2.78 -9.84
C ALA A 95 37.97 -2.75 -8.43
N VAL A 96 38.61 -1.97 -7.54
CA VAL A 96 38.16 -1.73 -6.16
C VAL A 96 38.32 -0.24 -5.85
N ARG A 97 37.34 0.35 -5.16
CA ARG A 97 37.37 1.74 -4.68
C ARG A 97 36.85 1.79 -3.24
N ASN A 98 37.43 2.69 -2.46
CA ASN A 98 37.07 2.93 -1.05
C ASN A 98 37.06 1.65 -0.18
N HIS A 99 37.92 0.68 -0.49
CA HIS A 99 38.09 -0.54 0.29
C HIS A 99 39.57 -0.96 0.36
N SER A 100 40.11 -1.36 1.51
CA SER A 100 39.46 -1.46 2.84
C SER A 100 39.07 -0.08 3.40
N VAL A 101 37.91 0.00 4.07
CA VAL A 101 37.44 1.24 4.72
C VAL A 101 38.25 1.46 6.01
N SER A 102 38.70 2.67 6.29
CA SER A 102 39.37 2.97 7.57
C SER A 102 38.36 3.04 8.72
N ASP A 103 38.75 2.78 9.96
CA ASP A 103 37.83 2.88 11.11
C ASP A 103 37.23 4.31 11.24
N GLU A 104 38.02 5.34 10.92
CA GLU A 104 37.57 6.74 10.92
C GLU A 104 36.53 7.03 9.82
N ASP A 105 36.72 6.48 8.62
CA ASP A 105 35.76 6.64 7.53
C ASP A 105 34.51 5.79 7.74
N PHE A 106 34.65 4.62 8.37
CA PHE A 106 33.53 3.73 8.70
C PHE A 106 32.56 4.40 9.69
N GLU A 107 33.07 5.12 10.70
CA GLU A 107 32.24 5.89 11.63
C GLU A 107 31.47 7.04 10.97
N ARG A 108 31.92 7.52 9.80
CA ARG A 108 31.26 8.61 9.05
C ARG A 108 30.18 8.11 8.10
N LEU A 109 30.18 6.83 7.75
CA LEU A 109 29.19 6.24 6.87
C LEU A 109 27.87 6.02 7.61
N ALA A 110 26.75 6.28 6.94
CA ALA A 110 25.45 5.85 7.44
C ALA A 110 25.38 4.32 7.49
N MET A 111 24.64 3.79 8.48
CA MET A 111 24.43 2.35 8.60
C MET A 111 23.72 1.77 7.37
N PHE A 112 22.81 2.53 6.75
CA PHE A 112 22.02 2.12 5.60
C PHE A 112 22.03 3.17 4.49
N TYR A 113 22.22 2.71 3.26
CA TYR A 113 22.00 3.49 2.05
C TYR A 113 20.94 2.78 1.22
N TYR A 114 19.78 3.40 1.07
CA TYR A 114 18.71 2.84 0.26
C TYR A 114 18.89 3.21 -1.21
N GLU A 115 18.67 2.25 -2.10
CA GLU A 115 18.56 2.54 -3.53
C GLU A 115 17.44 3.55 -3.74
N ARG A 116 17.81 4.68 -4.33
CA ARG A 116 16.87 5.70 -4.77
C ARG A 116 17.26 6.10 -6.18
N GLU A 117 16.35 5.86 -7.11
CA GLU A 117 16.45 6.41 -8.46
C GLU A 117 17.64 5.84 -9.26
N GLY A 118 18.00 4.56 -9.01
CA GLY A 118 19.12 3.89 -9.67
C GLY A 118 20.50 4.23 -9.09
N GLY A 119 20.53 4.97 -7.98
CA GLY A 119 21.76 5.35 -7.29
C GLY A 119 21.63 5.30 -5.77
N TRP A 120 22.75 5.59 -5.11
CA TRP A 120 22.83 5.69 -3.65
C TRP A 120 23.37 7.06 -3.26
N GLN A 121 22.94 7.55 -2.09
CA GLN A 121 23.46 8.80 -1.56
C GLN A 121 24.99 8.68 -1.38
N ASP A 122 25.72 9.68 -1.89
CA ASP A 122 27.19 9.74 -1.79
C ASP A 122 27.88 8.48 -2.36
N GLU A 123 27.34 7.87 -3.43
CA GLU A 123 27.81 6.57 -3.96
C GLU A 123 29.32 6.49 -4.26
N GLU A 124 29.94 7.61 -4.63
CA GLU A 124 31.38 7.71 -4.88
C GLU A 124 32.24 7.54 -3.62
N GLN A 125 31.64 7.66 -2.44
CA GLN A 125 32.29 7.46 -1.13
C GLN A 125 32.10 6.02 -0.61
N LEU A 126 31.17 5.25 -1.18
CA LEU A 126 30.89 3.88 -0.74
C LEU A 126 32.00 2.91 -1.16
N ALA A 127 32.24 1.89 -0.34
CA ALA A 127 33.07 0.75 -0.74
C ALA A 127 32.42 0.05 -1.94
N GLN A 128 33.18 -0.10 -3.03
CA GLN A 128 32.64 -0.63 -4.28
C GLN A 128 33.69 -1.40 -5.08
N GLY A 129 33.24 -2.44 -5.80
CA GLY A 129 34.06 -3.27 -6.68
C GLY A 129 33.43 -3.41 -8.06
N ASP A 130 34.26 -3.41 -9.11
CA ASP A 130 33.84 -3.77 -10.46
C ASP A 130 34.24 -5.23 -10.73
N TYR A 131 33.33 -6.01 -11.31
CA TYR A 131 33.46 -7.46 -11.50
C TYR A 131 33.14 -7.85 -12.92
N ASP A 132 34.02 -8.62 -13.55
CA ASP A 132 33.72 -9.35 -14.78
C ASP A 132 33.21 -10.74 -14.41
N VAL A 133 31.93 -10.97 -14.64
CA VAL A 133 31.26 -12.25 -14.38
C VAL A 133 31.03 -12.96 -15.71
N HIS A 134 31.59 -14.16 -15.82
CA HIS A 134 31.43 -15.02 -16.98
C HIS A 134 30.32 -16.03 -16.69
N VAL A 135 29.31 -16.08 -17.54
CA VAL A 135 28.18 -17.01 -17.43
C VAL A 135 28.39 -18.24 -18.32
N THR A 136 27.80 -19.37 -17.92
CA THR A 136 27.90 -20.63 -18.69
C THR A 136 27.14 -20.56 -20.01
N ASP A 137 26.04 -19.82 -20.05
CA ASP A 137 25.17 -19.61 -21.21
C ASP A 137 24.82 -18.12 -21.36
N ALA A 138 24.86 -17.60 -22.60
CA ALA A 138 24.58 -16.19 -22.88
C ALA A 138 23.16 -15.75 -22.47
N ARG A 139 22.22 -16.71 -22.39
CA ARG A 139 20.81 -16.44 -22.03
C ARG A 139 20.62 -15.99 -20.60
N TRP A 140 21.55 -16.31 -19.69
CA TRP A 140 21.51 -15.83 -18.31
C TRP A 140 21.65 -14.30 -18.21
N MET A 141 22.08 -13.64 -19.29
CA MET A 141 22.20 -12.19 -19.37
C MET A 141 21.07 -11.51 -20.16
N GLU A 142 20.09 -12.26 -20.69
CA GLU A 142 19.02 -11.69 -21.55
C GLU A 142 18.19 -10.59 -20.86
N SER A 143 18.06 -10.70 -19.54
CA SER A 143 17.34 -9.73 -18.70
C SER A 143 18.09 -8.44 -18.44
N LEU A 144 19.43 -8.47 -18.52
CA LEU A 144 20.30 -7.38 -18.10
C LEU A 144 20.37 -6.23 -19.11
N ARG A 145 20.51 -4.99 -18.64
CA ARG A 145 20.74 -3.81 -19.48
C ARG A 145 21.86 -2.96 -18.91
N VAL A 146 22.71 -2.40 -19.77
CA VAL A 146 23.74 -1.43 -19.33
C VAL A 146 23.05 -0.22 -18.68
N GLY A 147 23.54 0.17 -17.49
CA GLY A 147 22.98 1.24 -16.67
C GLY A 147 22.03 0.75 -15.56
N GLN A 148 21.47 -0.46 -15.70
CA GLN A 148 20.52 -1.04 -14.75
C GLN A 148 21.10 -1.11 -13.34
N SER A 149 20.34 -0.67 -12.33
CA SER A 149 20.76 -0.71 -10.92
C SER A 149 19.67 -1.20 -9.96
N TRP A 150 20.03 -1.94 -8.91
CA TRP A 150 19.11 -2.37 -7.85
C TRP A 150 19.82 -2.65 -6.52
N GLY A 151 19.08 -2.57 -5.41
CA GLY A 151 19.52 -3.08 -4.10
C GLY A 151 19.22 -4.56 -3.97
N THR A 152 20.11 -5.31 -3.31
CA THR A 152 19.98 -6.74 -3.09
C THR A 152 20.24 -7.11 -1.63
N THR A 153 19.44 -8.04 -1.12
CA THR A 153 19.62 -8.68 0.19
C THR A 153 20.50 -9.93 0.09
N SER A 154 20.96 -10.28 -1.12
CA SER A 154 21.81 -11.44 -1.36
C SER A 154 23.21 -11.24 -0.78
N TYR A 155 23.83 -12.36 -0.42
CA TYR A 155 25.16 -12.40 0.17
C TYR A 155 25.97 -13.55 -0.45
N ALA A 156 27.29 -13.51 -0.24
CA ALA A 156 28.19 -14.57 -0.66
C ALA A 156 28.07 -15.80 0.27
N GLY A 157 27.93 -16.99 -0.32
CA GLY A 157 28.07 -18.29 0.35
C GLY A 157 29.46 -18.90 0.16
N ASP A 158 29.58 -20.22 0.33
CA ASP A 158 30.84 -20.98 0.15
C ASP A 158 30.72 -21.94 -1.07
N SER A 159 30.91 -21.42 -2.30
CA SER A 159 30.70 -22.17 -3.55
C SER A 159 31.97 -22.40 -4.39
N ASP A 160 33.04 -21.64 -4.15
CA ASP A 160 34.27 -21.63 -4.96
C ASP A 160 35.16 -22.91 -4.87
N GLY A 161 34.66 -23.99 -4.27
CA GLY A 161 35.29 -25.32 -4.25
C GLY A 161 34.97 -26.23 -5.45
N LEU A 162 34.01 -25.86 -6.30
CA LEU A 162 33.49 -26.71 -7.39
C LEU A 162 33.77 -26.06 -8.77
N GLN A 163 34.96 -26.27 -9.32
CA GLN A 163 35.28 -25.80 -10.67
C GLN A 163 34.51 -26.60 -11.74
N ALA A 164 33.77 -25.91 -12.60
CA ALA A 164 32.98 -26.51 -13.67
C ALA A 164 33.84 -27.03 -14.83
N ASP A 165 33.81 -28.35 -15.08
CA ASP A 165 33.92 -28.86 -16.45
C ASP A 165 32.53 -28.75 -17.07
N SER A 166 32.31 -27.71 -17.88
CA SER A 166 30.99 -27.35 -18.39
C SER A 166 30.28 -28.53 -19.07
N GLY A 167 31.00 -29.43 -19.74
CA GLY A 167 30.37 -30.58 -20.40
C GLY A 167 29.78 -31.61 -19.44
N LYS A 168 30.47 -31.88 -18.32
CA LYS A 168 30.08 -32.91 -17.35
C LYS A 168 29.00 -32.42 -16.38
N ALA A 169 29.02 -31.14 -16.02
CA ALA A 169 28.04 -30.53 -15.11
C ALA A 169 26.59 -30.56 -15.66
N TRP A 170 26.43 -30.46 -16.99
CA TRP A 170 25.12 -30.57 -17.65
C TRP A 170 24.58 -32.00 -17.63
N GLU A 171 25.42 -33.01 -17.82
CA GLU A 171 25.00 -34.43 -17.83
C GLU A 171 24.56 -34.89 -16.44
N GLU A 172 25.32 -34.54 -15.39
CA GLU A 172 24.95 -34.84 -14.00
C GLU A 172 23.66 -34.11 -13.57
N TRP A 173 23.39 -32.91 -14.11
CA TRP A 173 22.14 -32.21 -13.85
C TRP A 173 20.96 -32.90 -14.52
N GLU A 174 21.11 -33.30 -15.78
CA GLU A 174 20.07 -34.00 -16.53
C GLU A 174 19.71 -35.34 -15.88
N GLU A 175 20.70 -36.16 -15.49
CA GLU A 175 20.49 -37.45 -14.82
C GLU A 175 19.70 -37.27 -13.52
N ARG A 176 20.08 -36.27 -12.71
CA ARG A 176 19.38 -35.97 -11.45
C ARG A 176 17.96 -35.47 -11.68
N CYS A 177 17.74 -34.61 -12.68
CA CYS A 177 16.38 -34.18 -13.04
C CYS A 177 15.53 -35.34 -13.57
N ALA A 178 16.13 -36.30 -14.29
CA ALA A 178 15.43 -37.50 -14.74
C ALA A 178 15.02 -38.40 -13.57
N GLU A 179 15.89 -38.59 -12.58
CA GLU A 179 15.58 -39.34 -11.35
C GLU A 179 14.37 -38.74 -10.61
N PHE A 180 14.42 -37.44 -10.29
CA PHE A 180 13.30 -36.76 -9.60
C PHE A 180 12.00 -36.74 -10.42
N ALA A 181 12.12 -36.61 -11.75
CA ALA A 181 10.95 -36.65 -12.63
C ALA A 181 10.29 -38.05 -12.67
N GLU A 182 11.06 -39.13 -12.49
CA GLU A 182 10.53 -40.50 -12.50
C GLU A 182 10.01 -40.95 -11.13
N ASP A 183 10.78 -40.69 -10.07
CA ASP A 183 10.51 -41.25 -8.73
C ASP A 183 9.51 -40.43 -7.89
N ASP A 184 9.54 -39.10 -8.02
CA ASP A 184 8.73 -38.18 -7.18
C ASP A 184 7.59 -37.49 -7.94
N ASP A 185 7.46 -37.72 -9.25
CA ASP A 185 6.57 -36.98 -10.17
C ASP A 185 6.73 -35.45 -10.05
N ASP A 186 7.98 -35.01 -9.77
CA ASP A 186 8.33 -33.61 -9.62
C ASP A 186 8.25 -32.91 -11.00
N LEU A 187 7.24 -32.04 -11.13
CA LEU A 187 6.95 -31.36 -12.39
C LEU A 187 7.92 -30.21 -12.70
N ASP A 188 8.59 -29.62 -11.71
CA ASP A 188 9.64 -28.63 -11.93
C ASP A 188 10.91 -29.33 -12.43
N ALA A 189 11.30 -30.46 -11.81
CA ALA A 189 12.39 -31.29 -12.30
C ALA A 189 12.12 -31.80 -13.74
N CYS A 190 10.87 -32.21 -14.02
CA CYS A 190 10.45 -32.62 -15.36
C CYS A 190 10.51 -31.46 -16.36
N PHE A 191 10.11 -30.24 -15.98
CA PHE A 191 10.24 -29.06 -16.85
C PHE A 191 11.71 -28.76 -17.17
N THR A 192 12.57 -28.75 -16.15
CA THR A 192 14.01 -28.51 -16.29
C THR A 192 14.67 -29.57 -17.16
N LEU A 193 14.29 -30.85 -17.01
CA LEU A 193 14.72 -31.94 -17.89
C LEU A 193 14.36 -31.66 -19.36
N GLY A 194 13.15 -31.18 -19.61
CA GLY A 194 12.71 -30.80 -20.96
C GLY A 194 13.57 -29.69 -21.57
N TRP A 195 13.89 -28.68 -20.77
CA TRP A 195 14.79 -27.60 -21.17
C TRP A 195 16.20 -28.12 -21.47
N LEU A 196 16.77 -28.95 -20.61
CA LEU A 196 18.10 -29.53 -20.79
C LEU A 196 18.21 -30.35 -22.08
N ARG A 197 17.22 -31.20 -22.34
CA ARG A 197 17.15 -32.01 -23.56
C ARG A 197 17.02 -31.16 -24.82
N GLN A 198 16.22 -30.09 -24.77
CA GLN A 198 16.11 -29.14 -25.88
C GLN A 198 17.47 -28.53 -26.22
N GLU A 199 18.26 -28.15 -25.22
CA GLU A 199 19.59 -27.57 -25.43
C GLU A 199 20.61 -28.56 -26.02
N ARG A 200 20.48 -29.84 -25.68
CA ARG A 200 21.29 -30.91 -26.29
C ARG A 200 20.82 -31.29 -27.70
N GLY A 201 19.71 -30.71 -28.18
CA GLY A 201 19.10 -31.03 -29.46
C GLY A 201 18.21 -32.28 -29.44
N ASP A 202 17.93 -32.86 -28.27
CA ASP A 202 16.93 -33.93 -28.12
C ASP A 202 15.52 -33.32 -28.04
N ALA A 203 15.01 -32.96 -29.20
CA ALA A 203 13.70 -32.33 -29.30
C ALA A 203 12.54 -33.30 -28.97
N GLU A 204 12.69 -34.60 -29.20
CA GLU A 204 11.64 -35.57 -28.86
C GLU A 204 11.53 -35.74 -27.36
N GLY A 205 12.66 -35.96 -26.67
CA GLY A 205 12.69 -36.08 -25.21
C GLY A 205 12.31 -34.77 -24.50
N ALA A 206 12.64 -33.62 -25.07
CA ALA A 206 12.17 -32.32 -24.59
C ALA A 206 10.64 -32.16 -24.71
N ALA A 207 10.08 -32.52 -25.87
CA ALA A 207 8.64 -32.44 -26.11
C ALA A 207 7.85 -33.38 -25.19
N GLU A 208 8.38 -34.56 -24.89
CA GLU A 208 7.80 -35.49 -23.93
C GLU A 208 7.75 -34.89 -22.52
N ALA A 209 8.88 -34.38 -22.04
CA ALA A 209 8.99 -33.79 -20.71
C ALA A 209 8.05 -32.58 -20.54
N TYR A 210 8.04 -31.63 -21.48
CA TYR A 210 7.10 -30.50 -21.42
C TYR A 210 5.64 -30.93 -21.49
N ARG A 211 5.31 -31.97 -22.28
CA ARG A 211 3.93 -32.48 -22.35
C ARG A 211 3.50 -33.09 -21.03
N ARG A 212 4.38 -33.82 -20.34
CA ARG A 212 4.09 -34.38 -19.01
C ARG A 212 3.75 -33.28 -18.01
N VAL A 213 4.50 -32.18 -18.00
CA VAL A 213 4.20 -31.01 -17.16
C VAL A 213 2.88 -30.34 -17.58
N ALA A 214 2.66 -30.17 -18.88
CA ALA A 214 1.43 -29.55 -19.39
C ALA A 214 0.17 -30.38 -19.06
N ASP A 215 0.24 -31.70 -19.08
CA ASP A 215 -0.91 -32.57 -18.82
C ASP A 215 -0.99 -33.01 -17.34
N GLY A 216 -0.05 -32.58 -16.50
CA GLY A 216 0.04 -32.88 -15.08
C GLY A 216 -1.04 -32.24 -14.20
N PRO A 217 -1.15 -32.66 -12.93
CA PRO A 217 -2.17 -32.17 -12.00
C PRO A 217 -1.92 -30.72 -11.55
N ASP A 218 -0.67 -30.24 -11.58
CA ASP A 218 -0.35 -28.87 -11.22
C ASP A 218 -0.76 -27.89 -12.33
N ARG A 219 -1.79 -27.09 -12.01
CA ARG A 219 -2.32 -26.08 -12.91
C ARG A 219 -1.43 -24.83 -13.00
N GLN A 220 -0.44 -24.66 -12.12
CA GLN A 220 0.45 -23.50 -12.13
C GLN A 220 1.47 -23.57 -13.27
N LEU A 221 2.12 -24.73 -13.45
CA LEU A 221 3.12 -24.93 -14.50
C LEU A 221 2.51 -25.18 -15.90
N HIS A 222 1.22 -25.49 -15.98
CA HIS A 222 0.51 -25.78 -17.23
C HIS A 222 0.75 -24.75 -18.34
N GLY A 223 0.59 -23.45 -18.04
CA GLY A 223 0.76 -22.37 -19.02
C GLY A 223 2.20 -22.21 -19.49
N LYS A 224 3.17 -22.40 -18.58
CA LYS A 224 4.61 -22.35 -18.83
C LYS A 224 5.04 -23.49 -19.75
N ALA A 225 4.67 -24.72 -19.43
CA ALA A 225 5.04 -25.90 -20.21
C ALA A 225 4.47 -25.86 -21.65
N LEU A 226 3.22 -25.42 -21.82
CA LEU A 226 2.63 -25.25 -23.15
C LEU A 226 3.32 -24.19 -24.00
N LEU A 227 3.79 -23.11 -23.37
CA LEU A 227 4.55 -22.05 -24.05
C LEU A 227 5.86 -22.61 -24.61
N TYR A 228 6.65 -23.31 -23.79
CA TYR A 228 7.94 -23.89 -24.19
C TYR A 228 7.79 -25.02 -25.20
N LEU A 229 6.77 -25.88 -25.05
CA LEU A 229 6.44 -26.86 -26.06
C LEU A 229 6.09 -26.18 -27.39
N GLY A 230 5.34 -25.07 -27.35
CA GLY A 230 5.05 -24.28 -28.55
C GLY A 230 6.31 -23.70 -29.21
N ASP A 231 7.24 -23.17 -28.42
CA ASP A 231 8.54 -22.65 -28.89
C ASP A 231 9.37 -23.76 -29.57
N LEU A 232 9.40 -24.96 -29.00
CA LEU A 232 10.07 -26.13 -29.56
C LEU A 232 9.48 -26.56 -30.92
N HIS A 233 8.16 -26.72 -31.00
CA HIS A 233 7.47 -27.04 -32.26
C HIS A 233 7.70 -25.95 -33.32
N ALA A 234 7.71 -24.67 -32.92
CA ALA A 234 7.99 -23.56 -33.84
C ALA A 234 9.44 -23.61 -34.38
N ALA A 235 10.42 -23.98 -33.54
CA ALA A 235 11.82 -24.15 -33.96
C ALA A 235 11.99 -25.30 -34.97
N GLN A 236 11.18 -26.37 -34.86
CA GLN A 236 11.14 -27.49 -35.80
C GLN A 236 10.35 -27.18 -37.10
N GLY A 237 9.70 -26.02 -37.19
CA GLY A 237 8.87 -25.64 -38.34
C GLY A 237 7.43 -26.16 -38.29
N GLU A 238 6.99 -26.74 -37.17
CA GLU A 238 5.65 -27.30 -36.97
C GLU A 238 4.65 -26.22 -36.53
N TYR A 239 4.43 -25.24 -37.42
CA TYR A 239 3.75 -24.00 -37.06
C TYR A 239 2.27 -24.16 -36.63
N GLU A 240 1.51 -25.10 -37.19
CA GLU A 240 0.12 -25.31 -36.77
C GLU A 240 0.03 -25.91 -35.36
N SER A 241 0.93 -26.84 -35.04
CA SER A 241 1.07 -27.41 -33.69
C SER A 241 1.47 -26.32 -32.69
N ALA A 242 2.49 -25.51 -33.03
CA ALA A 242 2.94 -24.39 -32.21
C ALA A 242 1.83 -23.35 -31.96
N SER A 243 1.07 -22.97 -33.00
CA SER A 243 -0.07 -22.05 -32.89
C SER A 243 -1.12 -22.57 -31.90
N THR A 244 -1.45 -23.87 -31.98
CA THR A 244 -2.41 -24.51 -31.06
C THR A 244 -1.90 -24.49 -29.62
N LEU A 245 -0.62 -24.76 -29.41
CA LEU A 245 0.02 -24.76 -28.09
C LEU A 245 0.03 -23.36 -27.47
N TYR A 246 0.40 -22.33 -28.22
CA TYR A 246 0.32 -20.95 -27.75
C TYR A 246 -1.11 -20.51 -27.41
N GLN A 247 -2.10 -20.88 -28.21
CA GLN A 247 -3.51 -20.58 -27.91
C GLN A 247 -3.97 -21.26 -26.61
N ARG A 248 -3.53 -22.50 -26.36
CA ARG A 248 -3.81 -23.19 -25.09
C ARG A 248 -3.11 -22.50 -23.91
N ALA A 249 -1.84 -22.14 -24.06
CA ALA A 249 -1.09 -21.41 -23.05
C ALA A 249 -1.74 -20.05 -22.73
N GLU A 250 -2.24 -19.31 -23.73
CA GLU A 250 -2.94 -18.04 -23.54
C GLU A 250 -4.25 -18.19 -22.72
N ARG A 251 -4.93 -19.33 -22.88
CA ARG A 251 -6.19 -19.67 -22.18
C ARG A 251 -6.00 -20.37 -20.83
N SER A 252 -4.75 -20.62 -20.44
CA SER A 252 -4.43 -21.21 -19.13
C SER A 252 -4.84 -20.30 -17.97
N LYS A 253 -4.86 -20.86 -16.76
CA LYS A 253 -5.07 -20.07 -15.54
C LYS A 253 -3.88 -19.16 -15.27
N ASN A 254 -4.10 -18.08 -14.52
CA ASN A 254 -3.02 -17.24 -14.04
C ASN A 254 -2.12 -18.06 -13.11
N HIS A 255 -0.81 -17.85 -13.23
CA HIS A 255 0.15 -18.37 -12.27
C HIS A 255 -0.04 -17.62 -10.94
N GLU A 256 0.06 -18.31 -9.81
CA GLU A 256 -0.18 -17.70 -8.50
C GLU A 256 0.79 -16.55 -8.23
N ARG A 257 2.09 -16.81 -8.45
CA ARG A 257 3.15 -15.80 -8.29
C ARG A 257 3.30 -14.82 -9.46
N TYR A 258 3.25 -15.31 -10.70
CA TYR A 258 3.57 -14.53 -11.90
C TYR A 258 2.35 -14.02 -12.69
N GLY A 259 1.14 -14.19 -12.15
CA GLY A 259 -0.09 -13.66 -12.76
C GLY A 259 -0.30 -14.13 -14.21
N THR A 260 -0.48 -13.16 -15.12
CA THR A 260 -0.73 -13.39 -16.56
C THR A 260 0.55 -13.53 -17.40
N ARG A 261 1.73 -13.59 -16.79
CA ARG A 261 3.05 -13.61 -17.47
C ARG A 261 3.10 -14.57 -18.67
N TYR A 262 2.93 -15.86 -18.45
CA TYR A 262 3.03 -16.87 -19.52
C TYR A 262 1.94 -16.68 -20.60
N ARG A 263 0.76 -16.20 -20.21
CA ARG A 263 -0.36 -15.94 -21.12
C ARG A 263 -0.04 -14.77 -22.06
N SER A 264 0.59 -13.71 -21.55
CA SER A 264 1.01 -12.55 -22.35
C SER A 264 2.09 -12.92 -23.39
N ARG A 265 3.05 -13.77 -22.99
CA ARG A 265 4.12 -14.26 -23.88
C ARG A 265 3.62 -15.22 -24.93
N ALA A 266 2.71 -16.13 -24.56
CA ALA A 266 2.06 -17.00 -25.51
C ALA A 266 1.34 -16.20 -26.61
N ALA A 267 0.65 -15.11 -26.23
CA ALA A 267 0.02 -14.22 -27.21
C ALA A 267 1.06 -13.51 -28.10
N LEU A 268 2.20 -13.06 -27.56
CA LEU A 268 3.29 -12.47 -28.34
C LEU A 268 3.90 -13.47 -29.33
N ARG A 269 4.22 -14.69 -28.88
CA ARG A 269 4.76 -15.78 -29.71
C ARG A 269 3.79 -16.19 -30.81
N LEU A 270 2.50 -16.29 -30.48
CA LEU A 270 1.45 -16.52 -31.46
C LEU A 270 1.39 -15.42 -32.52
N GLY A 271 1.48 -14.14 -32.13
CA GLY A 271 1.49 -13.03 -33.07
C GLY A 271 2.67 -13.06 -34.03
N LEU A 272 3.88 -13.31 -33.51
CA LEU A 272 5.08 -13.49 -34.33
C LEU A 272 4.95 -14.64 -35.34
N LEU A 273 4.42 -15.77 -34.88
CA LEU A 273 4.19 -16.94 -35.71
C LEU A 273 3.16 -16.67 -36.81
N LEU A 274 2.02 -16.08 -36.48
CA LEU A 274 0.98 -15.71 -37.43
C LEU A 274 1.51 -14.74 -38.50
N ARG A 275 2.34 -13.76 -38.10
CA ARG A 275 3.00 -12.85 -39.04
C ARG A 275 3.94 -13.59 -39.99
N ARG A 276 4.72 -14.54 -39.48
CA ARG A 276 5.58 -15.41 -40.32
C ARG A 276 4.77 -16.22 -41.34
N LEU A 277 3.54 -16.60 -40.99
CA LEU A 277 2.60 -17.28 -41.87
C LEU A 277 1.82 -16.34 -42.81
N GLY A 278 2.06 -15.02 -42.76
CA GLY A 278 1.36 -14.02 -43.58
C GLY A 278 -0.07 -13.70 -43.12
N ARG A 279 -0.43 -14.07 -41.88
CA ARG A 279 -1.75 -13.84 -41.27
C ARG A 279 -1.75 -12.56 -40.43
N ASP A 280 -1.56 -11.42 -41.11
CA ASP A 280 -1.27 -10.14 -40.44
C ASP A 280 -2.40 -9.64 -39.53
N GLU A 281 -3.67 -9.76 -39.94
CA GLU A 281 -4.81 -9.32 -39.10
C GLU A 281 -4.88 -10.09 -37.78
N GLU A 282 -4.64 -11.41 -37.83
CA GLU A 282 -4.64 -12.26 -36.64
C GLU A 282 -3.40 -12.02 -35.78
N ALA A 283 -2.26 -11.73 -36.41
CA ALA A 283 -1.05 -11.32 -35.70
C ALA A 283 -1.27 -10.03 -34.92
N GLN A 284 -1.93 -9.03 -35.52
CA GLN A 284 -2.28 -7.77 -34.86
C GLN A 284 -3.21 -7.99 -33.67
N ALA A 285 -4.23 -8.85 -33.83
CA ALA A 285 -5.11 -9.22 -32.73
C ALA A 285 -4.35 -9.93 -31.60
N ALA A 286 -3.36 -10.77 -31.92
CA ALA A 286 -2.52 -11.44 -30.93
C ALA A 286 -1.60 -10.46 -30.18
N PHE A 287 -0.98 -9.51 -30.87
CA PHE A 287 -0.18 -8.45 -30.23
C PHE A 287 -1.02 -7.57 -29.30
N ALA A 288 -2.25 -7.20 -29.69
CA ALA A 288 -3.15 -6.46 -28.82
C ALA A 288 -3.48 -7.23 -27.52
N ARG A 289 -3.68 -8.56 -27.62
CA ARG A 289 -3.88 -9.43 -26.45
C ARG A 289 -2.62 -9.57 -25.60
N ALA A 290 -1.43 -9.58 -26.22
CA ALA A 290 -0.16 -9.59 -25.52
C ALA A 290 0.06 -8.30 -24.72
N ILE A 291 -0.27 -7.14 -25.29
CA ILE A 291 -0.22 -5.83 -24.62
C ILE A 291 -1.16 -5.83 -23.40
N SER A 292 -2.43 -6.15 -23.60
CA SER A 292 -3.43 -6.15 -22.52
C SER A 292 -3.04 -7.06 -21.36
N LYS A 293 -2.63 -8.30 -21.63
CA LYS A 293 -2.21 -9.24 -20.58
C LYS A 293 -0.87 -8.88 -19.96
N GLY A 294 0.04 -8.29 -20.74
CA GLY A 294 1.34 -7.82 -20.28
C GLY A 294 1.19 -6.63 -19.34
N ASP A 295 0.27 -5.69 -19.62
CA ASP A 295 -0.06 -4.58 -18.73
C ASP A 295 -0.64 -5.08 -17.39
N GLU A 296 -1.48 -6.13 -17.40
CA GLU A 296 -1.99 -6.78 -16.17
C GLU A 296 -0.87 -7.42 -15.33
N ALA A 297 0.10 -8.09 -15.98
CA ALA A 297 1.24 -8.73 -15.32
C ALA A 297 2.38 -7.75 -14.97
N ARG A 298 2.32 -6.52 -15.50
CA ARG A 298 3.46 -5.59 -15.60
C ARG A 298 4.67 -6.16 -16.35
N ASP A 299 4.46 -7.06 -17.33
CA ASP A 299 5.52 -7.55 -18.23
C ASP A 299 5.81 -6.51 -19.33
N LEU A 300 6.57 -5.47 -18.97
CA LEU A 300 6.86 -4.33 -19.84
C LEU A 300 7.67 -4.71 -21.07
N GLY A 301 8.49 -5.75 -20.98
CA GLY A 301 9.27 -6.28 -22.09
C GLY A 301 8.36 -6.80 -23.20
N VAL A 302 7.36 -7.61 -22.84
CA VAL A 302 6.35 -8.10 -23.77
C VAL A 302 5.51 -6.95 -24.34
N VAL A 303 5.09 -5.99 -23.50
CA VAL A 303 4.29 -4.84 -23.95
C VAL A 303 5.06 -4.01 -24.97
N ALA A 304 6.31 -3.63 -24.68
CA ALA A 304 7.14 -2.84 -25.58
C ALA A 304 7.38 -3.56 -26.92
N GLU A 305 7.70 -4.86 -26.86
CA GLU A 305 7.96 -5.64 -28.08
C GLU A 305 6.68 -5.85 -28.90
N ALA A 306 5.55 -6.15 -28.25
CA ALA A 306 4.26 -6.31 -28.93
C ALA A 306 3.84 -5.00 -29.63
N ARG A 307 4.03 -3.84 -28.99
CA ARG A 307 3.75 -2.52 -29.59
C ARG A 307 4.64 -2.23 -30.80
N ARG A 308 5.95 -2.53 -30.69
CA ARG A 308 6.89 -2.40 -31.80
C ARG A 308 6.49 -3.27 -32.99
N LEU A 309 6.10 -4.51 -32.73
CA LEU A 309 5.71 -5.46 -33.77
C LEU A 309 4.35 -5.15 -34.39
N SER A 310 3.42 -4.59 -33.62
CA SER A 310 2.11 -4.16 -34.11
C SER A 310 2.14 -2.82 -34.85
N GLY A 311 3.19 -2.02 -34.64
CA GLY A 311 3.25 -0.62 -35.11
C GLY A 311 2.58 0.37 -34.17
N ALA A 312 2.25 -0.06 -32.95
CA ALA A 312 1.71 0.78 -31.89
C ALA A 312 2.78 1.39 -30.97
N GLU A 313 4.08 1.23 -31.29
CA GLU A 313 5.19 1.87 -30.56
C GLU A 313 5.04 3.40 -30.64
N SER A 314 5.07 4.08 -29.50
CA SER A 314 5.00 5.54 -29.47
C SER A 314 6.32 6.15 -29.98
N PRO A 315 6.33 7.39 -30.49
CA PRO A 315 7.56 8.07 -30.90
C PRO A 315 8.59 8.17 -29.76
N VAL A 316 8.13 8.26 -28.51
CA VAL A 316 9.00 8.29 -27.33
C VAL A 316 9.55 6.91 -27.02
N GLU A 317 8.74 5.85 -27.09
CA GLU A 317 9.21 4.47 -26.94
C GLU A 317 10.30 4.15 -27.98
N ALA A 318 10.10 4.57 -29.24
CA ALA A 318 11.09 4.44 -30.30
C ALA A 318 12.37 5.25 -30.03
N ALA A 319 12.24 6.50 -29.59
CA ALA A 319 13.37 7.36 -29.26
C ALA A 319 14.18 6.82 -28.07
N ASN A 320 13.52 6.35 -26.99
CA ASN A 320 14.15 5.68 -25.86
C ASN A 320 14.96 4.48 -26.31
N ARG A 321 14.37 3.61 -27.15
CA ARG A 321 15.03 2.43 -27.68
C ARG A 321 16.28 2.77 -28.50
N LEU A 322 16.22 3.81 -29.34
CA LEU A 322 17.36 4.26 -30.14
C LEU A 322 18.45 4.88 -29.25
N PHE A 323 18.05 5.68 -28.26
CA PHE A 323 18.97 6.27 -27.29
C PHE A 323 19.72 5.21 -26.49
N ALA A 324 19.02 4.17 -26.01
CA ALA A 324 19.59 3.04 -25.30
C ALA A 324 20.60 2.22 -26.14
N ARG A 325 20.52 2.29 -27.47
CA ARG A 325 21.48 1.66 -28.40
C ARG A 325 22.64 2.59 -28.80
N GLY A 326 22.68 3.82 -28.29
CA GLY A 326 23.63 4.85 -28.70
C GLY A 326 23.32 5.51 -30.05
N GLU A 327 22.17 5.20 -30.67
CA GLU A 327 21.72 5.74 -31.97
C GLU A 327 21.08 7.14 -31.81
N ARG A 328 21.85 8.10 -31.27
CA ARG A 328 21.36 9.43 -30.87
C ARG A 328 20.73 10.23 -32.01
N ASP A 329 21.29 10.16 -33.22
CA ASP A 329 20.77 10.89 -34.38
C ASP A 329 19.41 10.34 -34.82
N GLY A 330 19.24 9.01 -34.75
CA GLY A 330 17.96 8.36 -35.02
C GLY A 330 16.89 8.77 -34.00
N ALA A 331 17.24 8.78 -32.71
CA ALA A 331 16.32 9.25 -31.67
C ALA A 331 15.89 10.71 -31.90
N ARG A 332 16.84 11.60 -32.20
CA ARG A 332 16.57 13.01 -32.52
C ARG A 332 15.67 13.16 -33.74
N ALA A 333 15.88 12.37 -34.79
CA ALA A 333 15.05 12.39 -36.00
C ALA A 333 13.59 11.99 -35.71
N VAL A 334 13.37 10.91 -34.96
CA VAL A 334 12.02 10.46 -34.56
C VAL A 334 11.29 11.55 -33.76
N LEU A 335 11.99 12.18 -32.82
CA LEU A 335 11.42 13.25 -32.00
C LEU A 335 11.10 14.50 -32.83
N ALA A 336 12.01 14.89 -33.71
CA ALA A 336 11.81 16.04 -34.59
C ALA A 336 10.61 15.86 -35.54
N GLU A 337 10.44 14.65 -36.08
CA GLU A 337 9.32 14.32 -36.97
C GLU A 337 7.98 14.39 -36.24
N ASN A 338 7.93 13.96 -34.96
CA ASN A 338 6.67 13.79 -34.22
C ASN A 338 6.32 14.95 -33.27
N TYR A 339 7.30 15.76 -32.87
CA TYR A 339 7.14 16.88 -31.93
C TYR A 339 7.78 18.18 -32.44
N GLY A 340 8.42 18.17 -33.60
CA GLY A 340 9.06 19.35 -34.17
C GLY A 340 10.51 19.56 -33.70
N GLN A 341 11.27 20.27 -34.52
CA GLN A 341 12.71 20.50 -34.30
C GLN A 341 13.02 21.26 -33.01
N ALA A 342 12.15 22.19 -32.62
CA ALA A 342 12.36 23.04 -31.45
C ALA A 342 12.29 22.26 -30.11
N VAL A 343 11.74 21.05 -30.12
CA VAL A 343 11.58 20.21 -28.92
C VAL A 343 12.76 19.23 -28.74
N VAL A 344 13.59 19.03 -29.78
CA VAL A 344 14.71 18.06 -29.77
C VAL A 344 15.76 18.41 -28.70
N GLU A 345 16.01 19.71 -28.47
CA GLU A 345 16.93 20.17 -27.43
C GLU A 345 16.43 19.80 -26.03
N VAL A 346 15.16 20.13 -25.73
CA VAL A 346 14.49 19.74 -24.48
C VAL A 346 14.56 18.23 -24.27
N ALA A 347 14.22 17.45 -25.30
CA ALA A 347 14.26 16.00 -25.24
C ALA A 347 15.67 15.47 -24.97
N GLY A 348 16.70 16.07 -25.59
CA GLY A 348 18.10 15.70 -25.38
C GLY A 348 18.54 15.84 -23.92
N HIS A 349 18.12 16.92 -23.25
CA HIS A 349 18.38 17.12 -21.81
C HIS A 349 17.61 16.11 -20.95
N LEU A 350 16.33 15.85 -21.27
CA LEU A 350 15.51 14.87 -20.56
C LEU A 350 16.11 13.46 -20.63
N PHE A 351 16.55 12.99 -21.80
CA PHE A 351 17.21 11.67 -21.91
C PHE A 351 18.58 11.61 -21.27
N ALA A 352 19.22 12.76 -21.03
CA ALA A 352 20.46 12.85 -20.26
C ALA A 352 20.21 12.96 -18.74
N GLY A 353 18.95 13.04 -18.29
CA GLY A 353 18.59 13.25 -16.88
C GLY A 353 18.80 14.68 -16.38
N ASP A 354 19.04 15.65 -17.28
CA ASP A 354 19.31 17.05 -16.94
C ASP A 354 18.00 17.88 -16.99
N PHE A 355 17.17 17.75 -15.95
CA PHE A 355 15.86 18.39 -15.89
C PHE A 355 15.94 19.91 -15.75
N GLU A 356 17.01 20.43 -15.15
CA GLU A 356 17.27 21.87 -15.04
C GLU A 356 17.54 22.47 -16.42
N ALA A 357 18.44 21.86 -17.21
CA ALA A 357 18.68 22.31 -18.57
C ALA A 357 17.46 22.11 -19.47
N ALA A 358 16.69 21.04 -19.27
CA ALA A 358 15.41 20.85 -19.98
C ALA A 358 14.42 21.98 -19.66
N GLY A 359 14.33 22.41 -18.39
CA GLY A 359 13.51 23.54 -17.95
C GLY A 359 13.97 24.88 -18.54
N ALA A 360 15.29 25.11 -18.60
CA ALA A 360 15.86 26.29 -19.24
C ALA A 360 15.58 26.32 -20.76
N ALA A 361 15.73 25.18 -21.43
CA ALA A 361 15.41 25.04 -22.85
C ALA A 361 13.91 25.27 -23.12
N LEU A 362 13.02 24.78 -22.25
CA LEU A 362 11.58 25.07 -22.31
C LEU A 362 11.26 26.55 -22.11
N SER A 363 11.95 27.22 -21.19
CA SER A 363 11.79 28.65 -20.94
C SER A 363 12.25 29.47 -22.16
N SER A 364 13.40 29.12 -22.73
CA SER A 364 13.89 29.71 -24.00
C SER A 364 12.92 29.45 -25.16
N LEU A 365 12.31 28.27 -25.23
CA LEU A 365 11.27 27.97 -26.22
C LEU A 365 10.03 28.86 -26.05
N ALA A 366 9.69 29.24 -24.81
CA ALA A 366 8.63 30.20 -24.52
C ALA A 366 9.05 31.66 -24.83
N GLU A 367 10.34 32.00 -24.68
CA GLU A 367 10.89 33.35 -24.81
C GLU A 367 11.39 33.74 -26.21
N SER A 368 11.77 32.78 -27.06
CA SER A 368 12.43 32.98 -28.38
C SER A 368 11.57 33.62 -29.49
N ALA A 369 10.58 34.42 -29.10
CA ALA A 369 9.68 35.17 -29.97
C ALA A 369 10.19 36.59 -30.25
N GLY A 370 10.80 36.81 -31.42
CA GLY A 370 10.95 38.16 -31.96
C GLY A 370 9.58 38.77 -32.36
N PRO A 371 9.44 40.11 -32.41
CA PRO A 371 8.18 40.80 -32.66
C PRO A 371 7.49 40.52 -34.01
N ASP A 372 8.13 39.81 -34.93
CA ASP A 372 7.68 39.55 -36.31
C ASP A 372 7.28 38.09 -36.61
N ALA A 373 7.17 37.24 -35.59
CA ALA A 373 6.78 35.83 -35.78
C ALA A 373 5.28 35.70 -36.19
N PRO A 374 4.95 35.01 -37.29
CA PRO A 374 3.55 34.81 -37.71
C PRO A 374 2.76 33.92 -36.74
N GLY A 375 1.42 34.06 -36.74
CA GLY A 375 0.50 33.56 -35.71
C GLY A 375 0.65 32.10 -35.24
N ASP A 376 0.36 31.89 -33.95
CA ASP A 376 0.24 30.64 -33.17
C ASP A 376 1.41 29.63 -33.19
N GLN A 377 2.52 29.90 -33.90
CA GLN A 377 3.72 29.02 -33.91
C GLN A 377 4.29 28.77 -32.50
N HIS A 378 4.22 29.77 -31.61
CA HIS A 378 4.63 29.66 -30.20
C HIS A 378 3.75 28.70 -29.40
N GLY A 379 2.44 28.79 -29.61
CA GLY A 379 1.47 27.89 -29.00
C GLY A 379 1.70 26.46 -29.46
N GLU A 380 2.05 26.28 -30.73
CA GLU A 380 2.31 24.97 -31.32
C GLU A 380 3.58 24.31 -30.77
N ASN A 381 4.69 25.05 -30.64
CA ASN A 381 5.93 24.54 -30.05
C ASN A 381 5.76 24.12 -28.59
N LEU A 382 5.10 24.95 -27.77
CA LEU A 382 4.80 24.61 -26.37
C LEU A 382 3.79 23.46 -26.27
N GLY A 383 2.81 23.39 -27.17
CA GLY A 383 1.89 22.26 -27.27
C GLY A 383 2.59 20.95 -27.61
N ASN A 384 3.59 20.98 -28.50
CA ASN A 384 4.40 19.82 -28.84
C ASN A 384 5.35 19.41 -27.70
N ALA A 385 5.94 20.38 -27.00
CA ALA A 385 6.74 20.10 -25.81
C ALA A 385 5.88 19.46 -24.70
N ALA A 386 4.68 19.99 -24.47
CA ALA A 386 3.72 19.40 -23.53
C ALA A 386 3.33 17.97 -23.93
N ALA A 387 3.09 17.72 -25.23
CA ALA A 387 2.80 16.38 -25.74
C ALA A 387 3.98 15.42 -25.54
N LEU A 388 5.22 15.87 -25.78
CA LEU A 388 6.41 15.06 -25.52
C LEU A 388 6.51 14.70 -24.04
N LEU A 389 6.37 15.69 -23.14
CA LEU A 389 6.49 15.48 -21.70
C LEU A 389 5.40 14.54 -21.19
N VAL A 390 4.17 14.63 -21.69
CA VAL A 390 3.10 13.69 -21.32
C VAL A 390 3.32 12.28 -21.90
N ASP A 391 3.84 12.14 -23.11
CA ASP A 391 4.17 10.82 -23.68
C ASP A 391 5.36 10.18 -22.93
N LEU A 392 6.37 10.97 -22.58
CA LEU A 392 7.46 10.57 -21.67
C LEU A 392 6.91 10.14 -20.32
N SER A 393 5.99 10.91 -19.73
CA SER A 393 5.41 10.56 -18.44
C SER A 393 4.64 9.23 -18.50
N MET A 394 3.97 8.94 -19.61
CA MET A 394 3.28 7.66 -19.78
C MET A 394 4.25 6.49 -20.02
N THR A 395 5.38 6.74 -20.67
CA THR A 395 6.40 5.72 -20.99
C THR A 395 7.24 5.40 -19.76
N TRP A 396 7.81 6.41 -19.13
CA TRP A 396 8.66 6.29 -17.95
C TRP A 396 7.91 5.87 -16.69
N TRP A 397 6.58 5.99 -16.63
CA TRP A 397 5.80 5.44 -15.50
C TRP A 397 5.95 3.93 -15.41
N ARG A 398 6.05 3.29 -16.57
CA ARG A 398 6.24 1.86 -16.70
C ARG A 398 7.62 1.47 -16.19
N GLU A 399 8.65 2.18 -16.58
CA GLU A 399 10.06 1.89 -16.23
C GLU A 399 10.38 2.39 -14.80
N ARG A 400 10.78 1.50 -13.87
CA ARG A 400 11.09 1.89 -12.46
C ARG A 400 12.18 2.96 -12.37
N GLU A 401 13.13 2.96 -13.31
CA GLU A 401 14.19 3.98 -13.44
C GLU A 401 13.65 5.37 -13.83
N GLY A 402 12.50 5.45 -14.51
CA GLY A 402 11.87 6.69 -14.97
C GLY A 402 10.83 7.28 -14.00
N ARG A 403 10.43 6.54 -12.97
CA ARG A 403 9.47 7.01 -11.94
C ARG A 403 9.94 8.22 -11.12
N PRO A 404 11.22 8.39 -10.80
CA PRO A 404 11.67 9.57 -10.06
C PRO A 404 11.69 10.83 -10.93
N ALA A 405 12.10 10.67 -12.19
CA ALA A 405 12.01 11.68 -13.23
C ALA A 405 10.56 12.07 -13.57
N MET A 406 9.60 11.17 -13.32
CA MET A 406 8.18 11.35 -13.64
C MET A 406 7.60 12.63 -13.07
N ALA A 407 7.82 12.87 -11.78
CA ALA A 407 7.28 14.03 -11.11
C ALA A 407 7.84 15.30 -11.74
N GLN A 408 9.14 15.31 -12.06
CA GLN A 408 9.80 16.45 -12.71
C GLN A 408 9.28 16.67 -14.14
N VAL A 409 9.12 15.60 -14.92
CA VAL A 409 8.53 15.66 -16.27
C VAL A 409 7.10 16.19 -16.24
N LEU A 410 6.27 15.72 -15.29
CA LEU A 410 4.91 16.21 -15.13
C LEU A 410 4.87 17.68 -14.68
N GLN A 411 5.79 18.09 -13.80
CA GLN A 411 5.94 19.51 -13.42
C GLN A 411 6.33 20.37 -14.62
N LEU A 412 7.28 19.92 -15.45
CA LEU A 412 7.66 20.59 -16.69
C LEU A 412 6.49 20.63 -17.68
N ALA A 413 5.72 19.54 -17.79
CA ALA A 413 4.52 19.49 -18.65
C ALA A 413 3.51 20.55 -18.21
N VAL A 414 3.27 20.67 -16.91
CA VAL A 414 2.37 21.69 -16.35
C VAL A 414 2.95 23.10 -16.50
N ALA A 415 4.27 23.28 -16.37
CA ALA A 415 4.95 24.56 -16.57
C ALA A 415 4.79 25.10 -18.00
N THR A 416 4.54 24.25 -19.00
CA THR A 416 4.19 24.71 -20.37
C THR A 416 2.86 25.46 -20.44
N GLY A 417 1.99 25.35 -19.42
CA GLY A 417 0.61 25.82 -19.46
C GLY A 417 -0.31 25.04 -20.41
N ARG A 418 0.19 23.97 -21.03
CA ARG A 418 -0.48 23.19 -22.09
C ARG A 418 -0.52 21.69 -21.83
N ALA A 419 -0.30 21.23 -20.59
CA ALA A 419 -0.28 19.80 -20.24
C ALA A 419 -1.54 19.04 -20.69
N VAL A 420 -2.73 19.63 -20.50
CA VAL A 420 -4.00 18.99 -20.90
C VAL A 420 -4.15 18.93 -22.43
N GLU A 421 -3.63 19.92 -23.14
CA GLU A 421 -3.55 19.88 -24.60
C GLU A 421 -2.60 18.78 -25.06
N GLY A 422 -1.41 18.69 -24.44
CA GLY A 422 -0.44 17.63 -24.65
C GLY A 422 -1.05 16.24 -24.45
N TYR A 423 -1.76 16.03 -23.34
CA TYR A 423 -2.50 14.80 -23.06
C TYR A 423 -3.49 14.45 -24.18
N ARG A 424 -4.30 15.40 -24.65
CA ARG A 424 -5.23 15.16 -25.77
C ARG A 424 -4.50 14.80 -27.06
N ARG A 425 -3.37 15.44 -27.36
CA ARG A 425 -2.55 15.14 -28.55
C ARG A 425 -2.01 13.70 -28.48
N VAL A 426 -1.47 13.31 -27.33
CA VAL A 426 -0.94 11.95 -27.10
C VAL A 426 -2.05 10.90 -27.25
N VAL A 427 -3.20 11.11 -26.58
CA VAL A 427 -4.37 10.21 -26.65
C VAL A 427 -4.87 10.02 -28.09
N ARG A 428 -4.92 11.09 -28.90
CA ARG A 428 -5.36 10.99 -30.31
C ARG A 428 -4.35 10.24 -31.18
N ARG A 429 -3.05 10.48 -30.98
CA ARG A 429 -1.99 9.99 -31.88
C ARG A 429 -1.79 8.48 -31.79
N THR A 430 -1.82 7.93 -30.60
CA THR A 430 -1.41 6.54 -30.35
C THR A 430 -2.53 5.53 -30.61
N GLY A 431 -3.75 5.98 -31.00
CA GLY A 431 -4.92 5.09 -31.07
C GLY A 431 -5.20 4.38 -29.74
N PHE A 432 -4.78 5.02 -28.65
CA PHE A 432 -4.42 4.44 -27.37
C PHE A 432 -5.38 3.35 -26.89
N ALA A 433 -4.87 2.12 -26.76
CA ALA A 433 -5.55 1.11 -25.96
C ALA A 433 -5.44 1.53 -24.50
N ALA A 434 -6.56 1.88 -23.88
CA ALA A 434 -6.65 2.17 -22.45
C ALA A 434 -5.98 1.04 -21.66
N SER A 435 -4.79 1.29 -21.11
CA SER A 435 -4.11 0.35 -20.22
C SER A 435 -4.00 0.92 -18.81
N ALA A 436 -3.94 0.04 -17.81
CA ALA A 436 -3.84 0.44 -16.42
C ALA A 436 -2.68 1.42 -16.18
N SER A 437 -1.50 1.11 -16.74
CA SER A 437 -0.28 1.91 -16.61
C SER A 437 -0.42 3.35 -17.14
N THR A 438 -1.29 3.55 -18.13
CA THR A 438 -1.49 4.87 -18.74
C THR A 438 -2.56 5.71 -18.04
N GLY A 439 -3.52 5.04 -17.38
CA GLY A 439 -4.43 5.68 -16.45
C GLY A 439 -3.67 6.25 -15.24
N ASP A 440 -2.69 5.52 -14.73
CA ASP A 440 -1.88 5.96 -13.59
C ASP A 440 -1.11 7.27 -13.88
N ALA A 441 -0.46 7.38 -15.05
CA ALA A 441 0.24 8.61 -15.43
C ALA A 441 -0.72 9.80 -15.58
N ALA A 442 -1.94 9.56 -16.08
CA ALA A 442 -2.98 10.58 -16.16
C ALA A 442 -3.51 10.98 -14.76
N GLU A 443 -3.58 10.04 -13.83
CA GLU A 443 -3.91 10.30 -12.42
C GLU A 443 -2.83 11.13 -11.70
N GLN A 444 -1.55 10.89 -11.99
CA GLN A 444 -0.46 11.72 -11.48
C GLN A 444 -0.50 13.13 -12.07
N LEU A 445 -0.74 13.27 -13.38
CA LEU A 445 -0.95 14.58 -13.99
C LEU A 445 -2.13 15.31 -13.36
N LEU A 446 -3.25 14.62 -13.13
CA LEU A 446 -4.42 15.14 -12.42
C LEU A 446 -4.06 15.62 -11.01
N THR A 447 -3.22 14.87 -10.30
CA THR A 447 -2.74 15.23 -8.95
C THR A 447 -1.89 16.48 -8.97
N VAL A 448 -0.92 16.59 -9.88
CA VAL A 448 -0.08 17.79 -10.01
C VAL A 448 -0.93 19.03 -10.33
N LEU A 449 -1.91 18.91 -11.23
CA LEU A 449 -2.82 20.01 -11.55
C LEU A 449 -3.68 20.42 -10.35
N TYR A 450 -4.18 19.43 -9.59
CA TYR A 450 -4.99 19.65 -8.40
C TYR A 450 -4.20 20.33 -7.27
N ASP A 451 -2.99 19.87 -6.98
CA ASP A 451 -2.14 20.43 -5.91
C ASP A 451 -1.73 21.88 -6.20
N ARG A 452 -1.65 22.28 -7.48
CA ARG A 452 -1.45 23.67 -7.89
C ARG A 452 -2.71 24.54 -7.78
N GLY A 453 -3.87 23.94 -7.51
CA GLY A 453 -5.16 24.62 -7.43
C GLY A 453 -5.73 25.05 -8.79
N ASP A 454 -5.28 24.46 -9.90
CA ASP A 454 -5.81 24.77 -11.24
C ASP A 454 -7.09 23.98 -11.53
N GLU A 455 -8.20 24.46 -10.97
CA GLU A 455 -9.52 23.82 -11.12
C GLU A 455 -9.93 23.65 -12.59
N ALA A 456 -9.60 24.63 -13.45
CA ALA A 456 -9.96 24.59 -14.87
C ALA A 456 -9.20 23.48 -15.61
N ALA A 457 -7.91 23.33 -15.34
CA ALA A 457 -7.12 22.24 -15.93
C ALA A 457 -7.56 20.87 -15.41
N VAL A 458 -7.90 20.74 -14.12
CA VAL A 458 -8.45 19.50 -13.53
C VAL A 458 -9.74 19.08 -14.25
N ILE A 459 -10.69 20.00 -14.43
CA ILE A 459 -11.93 19.74 -15.18
C ILE A 459 -11.61 19.34 -16.62
N ALA A 460 -10.73 20.10 -17.29
CA ALA A 460 -10.39 19.89 -18.69
C ALA A 460 -9.72 18.52 -18.93
N LEU A 461 -8.87 18.05 -18.00
CA LEU A 461 -8.24 16.74 -18.04
C LEU A 461 -9.25 15.64 -17.73
N ALA A 462 -10.08 15.79 -16.69
CA ALA A 462 -11.12 14.82 -16.34
C ALA A 462 -12.07 14.58 -17.53
N THR A 463 -12.54 15.64 -18.19
CA THR A 463 -13.37 15.52 -19.40
C THR A 463 -12.62 14.85 -20.55
N ALA A 464 -11.33 15.15 -20.75
CA ALA A 464 -10.53 14.49 -21.78
C ALA A 464 -10.29 13.00 -21.48
N ALA A 465 -10.33 12.61 -20.22
CA ALA A 465 -10.12 11.25 -19.76
C ALA A 465 -11.40 10.38 -19.81
N GLU A 466 -12.61 10.94 -19.91
CA GLU A 466 -13.86 10.17 -19.80
C GLU A 466 -13.93 8.95 -20.72
N ALA A 467 -13.54 9.09 -21.99
CA ALA A 467 -13.63 8.01 -22.98
C ALA A 467 -12.45 7.01 -22.91
N VAL A 468 -11.39 7.34 -22.17
CA VAL A 468 -10.10 6.61 -22.25
C VAL A 468 -9.65 6.11 -20.88
N HIS A 469 -9.71 6.96 -19.86
CA HIS A 469 -9.40 6.66 -18.45
C HIS A 469 -10.57 7.09 -17.54
N PRO A 470 -11.68 6.35 -17.57
CA PRO A 470 -12.89 6.75 -16.85
C PRO A 470 -12.70 6.81 -15.32
N LYS A 471 -11.76 6.05 -14.76
CA LYS A 471 -11.37 6.17 -13.34
C LYS A 471 -10.80 7.56 -13.03
N VAL A 472 -9.85 8.02 -13.85
CA VAL A 472 -9.22 9.34 -13.74
C VAL A 472 -10.24 10.46 -13.92
N ALA A 473 -11.19 10.28 -14.84
CA ALA A 473 -12.28 11.23 -15.03
C ALA A 473 -13.18 11.34 -13.77
N SER A 474 -13.63 10.21 -13.22
CA SER A 474 -14.43 10.19 -11.99
C SER A 474 -13.68 10.84 -10.83
N ASP A 475 -12.40 10.51 -10.66
CA ASP A 475 -11.55 11.08 -9.62
C ASP A 475 -11.38 12.60 -9.77
N GLY A 476 -11.15 13.07 -10.99
CA GLY A 476 -11.01 14.51 -11.28
C GLY A 476 -12.27 15.29 -10.94
N PHE A 477 -13.44 14.81 -11.34
CA PHE A 477 -14.71 15.45 -10.95
C PHE A 477 -14.93 15.43 -9.43
N ARG A 478 -14.59 14.31 -8.77
CA ARG A 478 -14.66 14.21 -7.31
C ARG A 478 -13.77 15.22 -6.61
N ARG A 479 -12.54 15.43 -7.07
CA ARG A 479 -11.60 16.42 -6.52
C ARG A 479 -12.14 17.84 -6.61
N VAL A 480 -12.68 18.24 -7.76
CA VAL A 480 -13.35 19.55 -7.94
C VAL A 480 -14.53 19.69 -6.99
N GLY A 481 -15.32 18.63 -6.79
CA GLY A 481 -16.41 18.60 -5.83
C GLY A 481 -15.94 18.79 -4.38
N ILE A 482 -14.82 18.17 -3.98
CA ILE A 482 -14.24 18.30 -2.64
C ILE A 482 -13.84 19.75 -2.35
N ASP A 483 -13.18 20.41 -3.30
CA ASP A 483 -12.78 21.82 -3.12
C ASP A 483 -13.97 22.78 -3.09
N ALA A 484 -15.01 22.51 -3.87
CA ALA A 484 -16.27 23.25 -3.77
C ALA A 484 -16.91 23.07 -2.39
N ALA A 485 -16.98 21.85 -1.87
CA ALA A 485 -17.53 21.56 -0.54
C ALA A 485 -16.72 22.20 0.60
N ARG A 486 -15.38 22.27 0.49
CA ARG A 486 -14.51 22.97 1.46
C ARG A 486 -14.77 24.48 1.50
N ARG A 487 -15.31 25.05 0.41
CA ARG A 487 -15.70 26.46 0.29
C ARG A 487 -17.21 26.67 0.58
N ASP A 488 -17.88 25.67 1.15
CA ASP A 488 -19.32 25.63 1.43
C ASP A 488 -20.23 25.81 0.20
N ASP A 489 -19.71 25.64 -1.03
CA ASP A 489 -20.50 25.63 -2.26
C ASP A 489 -21.03 24.22 -2.54
N PHE A 490 -21.98 23.78 -1.71
CA PHE A 490 -22.55 22.42 -1.79
C PHE A 490 -23.32 22.17 -3.09
N ALA A 491 -23.85 23.22 -3.75
CA ALA A 491 -24.54 23.10 -5.02
C ALA A 491 -23.56 22.77 -6.16
N LYS A 492 -22.42 23.46 -6.22
CA LYS A 492 -21.34 23.11 -7.15
C LYS A 492 -20.75 21.75 -6.82
N ALA A 493 -20.54 21.45 -5.54
CA ALA A 493 -20.03 20.16 -5.10
C ALA A 493 -20.91 19.00 -5.55
N ALA A 494 -22.22 19.08 -5.32
CA ALA A 494 -23.18 18.06 -5.74
C ALA A 494 -23.14 17.82 -7.25
N ARG A 495 -23.09 18.87 -8.09
CA ARG A 495 -23.00 18.71 -9.56
C ARG A 495 -21.77 17.91 -9.99
N TRP A 496 -20.62 18.18 -9.39
CA TRP A 496 -19.38 17.49 -9.74
C TRP A 496 -19.31 16.07 -9.17
N PHE A 497 -19.82 15.85 -7.96
CA PHE A 497 -19.95 14.49 -7.42
C PHE A 497 -20.91 13.63 -8.23
N GLU A 498 -22.02 14.19 -8.72
CA GLU A 498 -22.97 13.52 -9.62
C GLU A 498 -22.32 13.17 -10.97
N ARG A 499 -21.53 14.09 -11.55
CA ARG A 499 -20.73 13.81 -12.76
C ARG A 499 -19.75 12.67 -12.53
N GLY A 500 -19.04 12.66 -11.40
CA GLY A 500 -18.11 11.58 -11.04
C GLY A 500 -18.81 10.24 -10.80
N ALA A 501 -19.94 10.25 -10.10
CA ALA A 501 -20.73 9.06 -9.80
C ALA A 501 -21.42 8.43 -11.03
N THR A 502 -21.42 9.10 -12.18
CA THR A 502 -22.10 8.67 -13.41
C THR A 502 -21.14 8.43 -14.60
N VAL A 503 -19.82 8.49 -14.39
CA VAL A 503 -18.84 8.22 -15.46
C VAL A 503 -18.96 6.77 -15.96
N ALA A 504 -19.31 6.62 -17.23
CA ALA A 504 -19.41 5.33 -17.90
C ALA A 504 -18.04 4.65 -18.01
N GLY A 505 -17.97 3.35 -17.74
CA GLY A 505 -16.72 2.58 -17.82
C GLY A 505 -15.79 2.70 -16.61
N ALA A 506 -16.05 3.59 -15.66
CA ALA A 506 -15.38 3.56 -14.35
C ALA A 506 -15.83 2.32 -13.57
N ASP A 507 -14.99 1.78 -12.69
CA ASP A 507 -15.43 0.72 -11.78
C ASP A 507 -16.41 1.27 -10.72
N GLU A 508 -17.13 0.36 -10.08
CA GLU A 508 -18.17 0.70 -9.12
C GLU A 508 -17.62 1.36 -7.85
N ASP A 509 -16.45 0.93 -7.37
CA ASP A 509 -15.80 1.49 -6.18
C ASP A 509 -15.38 2.95 -6.38
N THR A 510 -14.80 3.25 -7.54
CA THR A 510 -14.42 4.62 -7.93
C THR A 510 -15.65 5.53 -8.03
N ARG A 511 -16.77 5.03 -8.56
CA ARG A 511 -18.04 5.78 -8.59
C ARG A 511 -18.66 5.94 -7.20
N ALA A 512 -18.54 4.92 -6.34
CA ALA A 512 -19.08 4.93 -4.99
C ALA A 512 -18.47 6.04 -4.12
N HIS A 513 -17.16 6.31 -4.27
CA HIS A 513 -16.51 7.44 -3.59
C HIS A 513 -17.13 8.80 -3.95
N SER A 514 -17.51 9.00 -5.22
CA SER A 514 -18.21 10.20 -5.67
C SER A 514 -19.67 10.23 -5.18
N ALA A 515 -20.37 9.10 -5.26
CA ALA A 515 -21.75 8.97 -4.79
C ALA A 515 -21.90 9.24 -3.28
N TYR A 516 -20.97 8.76 -2.46
CA TYR A 516 -20.97 9.03 -1.02
C TYR A 516 -20.85 10.53 -0.71
N ARG A 517 -19.94 11.23 -1.41
CA ARG A 517 -19.73 12.68 -1.27
C ARG A 517 -20.89 13.49 -1.83
N LEU A 518 -21.54 13.01 -2.90
CA LEU A 518 -22.80 13.55 -3.41
C LEU A 518 -23.86 13.51 -2.30
N GLY A 519 -24.07 12.35 -1.67
CA GLY A 519 -25.04 12.20 -0.58
C GLY A 519 -24.80 13.18 0.57
N LEU A 520 -23.54 13.35 1.01
CA LEU A 520 -23.19 14.32 2.06
C LEU A 520 -23.52 15.77 1.66
N SER A 521 -23.26 16.15 0.40
CA SER A 521 -23.53 17.50 -0.11
C SER A 521 -25.03 17.75 -0.25
N LEU A 522 -25.78 16.76 -0.72
CA LEU A 522 -27.24 16.82 -0.82
C LEU A 522 -27.91 16.94 0.56
N CYS A 523 -27.39 16.28 1.59
CA CYS A 523 -27.84 16.51 2.97
C CYS A 523 -27.69 17.97 3.41
N LYS A 524 -26.60 18.65 3.02
CA LYS A 524 -26.40 20.08 3.32
C LYS A 524 -27.35 20.98 2.55
N LEU A 525 -27.79 20.56 1.36
CA LEU A 525 -28.79 21.25 0.54
C LEU A 525 -30.24 20.95 0.96
N GLY A 526 -30.45 19.98 1.87
CA GLY A 526 -31.79 19.52 2.26
C GLY A 526 -32.48 18.61 1.22
N GLU A 527 -31.72 18.07 0.25
CA GLU A 527 -32.22 17.20 -0.81
C GLU A 527 -32.21 15.72 -0.38
N THR A 528 -33.03 15.39 0.60
CA THR A 528 -32.99 14.12 1.34
C THR A 528 -33.20 12.88 0.47
N GLU A 529 -34.14 12.90 -0.47
CA GLU A 529 -34.42 11.72 -1.33
C GLU A 529 -33.23 11.39 -2.23
N ARG A 530 -32.65 12.41 -2.90
CA ARG A 530 -31.45 12.23 -3.72
C ARG A 530 -30.24 11.82 -2.88
N ALA A 531 -30.14 12.33 -1.64
CA ALA A 531 -29.08 11.91 -0.73
C ALA A 531 -29.18 10.41 -0.41
N GLN A 532 -30.39 9.91 -0.16
CA GLN A 532 -30.65 8.49 0.08
C GLN A 532 -30.26 7.62 -1.13
N GLU A 533 -30.60 8.04 -2.35
CA GLU A 533 -30.21 7.36 -3.59
C GLU A 533 -28.69 7.31 -3.74
N ALA A 534 -28.01 8.44 -3.52
CA ALA A 534 -26.56 8.55 -3.62
C ALA A 534 -25.84 7.65 -2.59
N PHE A 535 -26.31 7.59 -1.35
CA PHE A 535 -25.75 6.67 -0.36
C PHE A 535 -26.05 5.20 -0.67
N THR A 536 -27.19 4.90 -1.31
CA THR A 536 -27.54 3.54 -1.74
C THR A 536 -26.59 3.07 -2.85
N GLN A 537 -26.33 3.94 -3.84
CA GLN A 537 -25.33 3.68 -4.87
C GLN A 537 -23.94 3.49 -4.27
N ALA A 538 -23.56 4.32 -3.28
CA ALA A 538 -22.28 4.22 -2.62
C ALA A 538 -22.11 2.91 -1.84
N GLU A 539 -23.10 2.53 -1.02
CA GLU A 539 -23.09 1.28 -0.25
C GLU A 539 -22.91 0.06 -1.16
N ALA A 540 -23.62 0.02 -2.28
CA ALA A 540 -23.56 -1.09 -3.23
C ALA A 540 -22.23 -1.16 -4.01
N GLY A 541 -21.62 -0.02 -4.31
CA GLY A 541 -20.42 0.04 -5.15
C GLY A 541 -19.09 -0.12 -4.41
N PHE A 542 -19.03 0.12 -3.10
CA PHE A 542 -17.78 0.02 -2.35
C PHE A 542 -17.27 -1.43 -2.24
N GLU A 543 -16.02 -1.65 -2.66
CA GLU A 543 -15.35 -2.96 -2.52
C GLU A 543 -14.96 -3.23 -1.05
N ARG A 544 -14.60 -2.17 -0.31
CA ARG A 544 -14.20 -2.28 1.10
C ARG A 544 -15.42 -2.15 2.01
N PHE A 545 -15.71 -3.20 2.79
CA PHE A 545 -16.84 -3.23 3.72
C PHE A 545 -16.89 -2.05 4.70
N GLY A 546 -15.75 -1.50 5.13
CA GLY A 546 -15.71 -0.32 6.00
C GLY A 546 -16.33 0.94 5.35
N ASN A 547 -16.10 1.15 4.05
CA ASN A 547 -16.69 2.28 3.32
C ASN A 547 -18.20 2.06 3.11
N ALA A 548 -18.60 0.83 2.78
CA ALA A 548 -20.00 0.45 2.69
C ALA A 548 -20.74 0.66 4.03
N ALA A 549 -20.10 0.32 5.16
CA ALA A 549 -20.65 0.54 6.49
C ALA A 549 -20.90 2.02 6.78
N MET A 550 -19.98 2.91 6.38
CA MET A 550 -20.15 4.36 6.49
C MET A 550 -21.34 4.88 5.67
N ALA A 551 -21.55 4.36 4.46
CA ALA A 551 -22.70 4.71 3.63
C ALA A 551 -24.02 4.24 4.26
N ALA A 552 -24.06 2.99 4.74
CA ALA A 552 -25.22 2.44 5.44
C ALA A 552 -25.57 3.24 6.72
N GLN A 553 -24.57 3.69 7.49
CA GLN A 553 -24.80 4.52 8.66
C GLN A 553 -25.45 5.87 8.28
N ARG A 554 -24.99 6.51 7.20
CA ARG A 554 -25.60 7.77 6.70
C ARG A 554 -27.05 7.58 6.26
N GLN A 555 -27.36 6.46 5.60
CA GLN A 555 -28.76 6.13 5.27
C GLN A 555 -29.61 5.95 6.53
N ALA A 556 -29.05 5.33 7.58
CA ALA A 556 -29.76 5.11 8.84
C ALA A 556 -30.11 6.43 9.54
N GLU A 557 -29.14 7.34 9.63
CA GLU A 557 -29.32 8.70 10.18
C GLU A 557 -30.39 9.48 9.39
N LEU A 558 -30.38 9.36 8.05
CA LEU A 558 -31.31 10.04 7.17
C LEU A 558 -32.75 9.52 7.34
N ALA A 559 -32.92 8.21 7.34
CA ALA A 559 -34.21 7.56 7.57
C ALA A 559 -34.77 7.90 8.96
N HIS A 560 -33.91 7.93 9.98
CA HIS A 560 -34.29 8.33 11.33
C HIS A 560 -34.78 9.77 11.39
N ALA A 561 -34.06 10.70 10.75
CA ALA A 561 -34.45 12.11 10.67
C ALA A 561 -35.79 12.31 9.92
N GLN A 562 -36.11 11.44 8.96
CA GLN A 562 -37.40 11.41 8.26
C GLN A 562 -38.53 10.72 9.06
N GLY A 563 -38.20 10.06 10.17
CA GLY A 563 -39.15 9.29 10.97
C GLY A 563 -39.44 7.87 10.46
N ASP A 564 -38.73 7.39 9.43
CA ASP A 564 -38.84 6.00 8.97
C ASP A 564 -37.96 5.08 9.84
N ARG A 565 -38.54 4.65 10.95
CA ARG A 565 -37.88 3.73 11.89
C ARG A 565 -37.52 2.38 11.28
N THR A 566 -38.27 1.90 10.28
CA THR A 566 -38.00 0.59 9.67
C THR A 566 -36.74 0.64 8.85
N ALA A 567 -36.65 1.64 7.97
CA ALA A 567 -35.47 1.86 7.13
C ALA A 567 -34.24 2.18 7.99
N ALA A 568 -34.40 3.00 9.04
CA ALA A 568 -33.31 3.35 9.94
C ALA A 568 -32.73 2.12 10.65
N PHE A 569 -33.57 1.29 11.26
CA PHE A 569 -33.14 0.05 11.93
C PHE A 569 -32.48 -0.94 10.96
N ALA A 570 -33.04 -1.09 9.76
CA ALA A 570 -32.44 -1.94 8.74
C ALA A 570 -31.04 -1.45 8.33
N ALA A 571 -30.89 -0.14 8.12
CA ALA A 571 -29.62 0.46 7.70
C ALA A 571 -28.55 0.40 8.80
N TRP A 572 -28.89 0.63 10.08
CA TRP A 572 -27.95 0.41 11.19
C TRP A 572 -27.54 -1.06 11.33
N ALA A 573 -28.46 -2.00 11.08
CA ALA A 573 -28.12 -3.42 11.11
C ALA A 573 -27.12 -3.78 10.00
N ARG A 574 -27.29 -3.22 8.79
CA ARG A 574 -26.32 -3.37 7.70
C ARG A 574 -24.98 -2.75 8.06
N ALA A 575 -24.97 -1.52 8.56
CA ALA A 575 -23.75 -0.83 9.00
C ALA A 575 -22.98 -1.66 10.03
N ALA A 576 -23.66 -2.13 11.09
CA ALA A 576 -23.05 -2.98 12.12
C ALA A 576 -22.48 -4.28 11.55
N MET A 577 -23.21 -4.95 10.66
CA MET A 577 -22.75 -6.18 10.01
C MET A 577 -21.52 -5.94 9.11
N LEU A 578 -21.54 -4.88 8.29
CA LEU A 578 -20.45 -4.52 7.39
C LEU A 578 -19.19 -4.12 8.18
N THR A 579 -19.32 -3.39 9.29
CA THR A 579 -18.21 -3.10 10.20
C THR A 579 -17.57 -4.36 10.76
N VAL A 580 -18.39 -5.35 11.17
CA VAL A 580 -17.84 -6.62 11.68
C VAL A 580 -17.14 -7.41 10.58
N ARG A 581 -17.65 -7.41 9.34
CA ARG A 581 -16.97 -8.05 8.19
C ARG A 581 -15.65 -7.35 7.82
N PHE A 582 -15.56 -6.06 8.08
CA PHE A 582 -14.35 -5.29 7.82
C PHE A 582 -13.26 -5.57 8.87
N GLU A 583 -13.62 -5.60 10.15
CA GLU A 583 -12.65 -5.76 11.25
C GLU A 583 -12.35 -7.22 11.62
N HIS A 584 -13.24 -8.15 11.25
CA HIS A 584 -13.15 -9.58 11.58
C HIS A 584 -13.43 -10.44 10.35
N ASP A 585 -13.74 -11.73 10.55
CA ASP A 585 -14.08 -12.65 9.47
C ASP A 585 -15.59 -12.81 9.24
N GLU A 586 -15.98 -13.40 8.10
CA GLU A 586 -17.38 -13.62 7.74
C GLU A 586 -18.17 -14.46 8.75
N LYS A 587 -17.55 -15.49 9.36
CA LYS A 587 -18.25 -16.33 10.34
C LYS A 587 -18.54 -15.53 11.61
N THR A 588 -17.62 -14.65 11.99
CA THR A 588 -17.81 -13.72 13.11
C THR A 588 -18.94 -12.73 12.82
N ALA A 589 -18.98 -12.14 11.62
CA ALA A 589 -20.08 -11.26 11.22
C ALA A 589 -21.45 -11.97 11.21
N ALA A 590 -21.52 -13.20 10.69
CA ALA A 590 -22.73 -14.00 10.71
C ALA A 590 -23.22 -14.30 12.15
N ARG A 591 -22.30 -14.59 13.08
CA ARG A 591 -22.61 -14.75 14.50
C ARG A 591 -23.11 -13.46 15.14
N ALA A 592 -22.46 -12.34 14.80
CA ALA A 592 -22.78 -11.04 15.38
C ALA A 592 -24.17 -10.54 14.98
N VAL A 593 -24.51 -10.60 13.70
CA VAL A 593 -25.82 -10.15 13.22
C VAL A 593 -26.95 -11.07 13.73
N ARG A 594 -26.70 -12.39 13.82
CA ARG A 594 -27.65 -13.33 14.40
C ARG A 594 -27.85 -13.11 15.90
N LEU A 595 -26.79 -12.73 16.62
CA LEU A 595 -26.89 -12.36 18.03
C LEU A 595 -27.70 -11.07 18.20
N LEU A 596 -27.42 -10.04 17.39
CA LEU A 596 -28.15 -8.77 17.39
C LEU A 596 -29.66 -8.99 17.25
N GLY A 597 -30.11 -9.74 16.24
CA GLY A 597 -31.54 -10.03 16.03
C GLY A 597 -32.19 -10.75 17.23
N ARG A 598 -31.46 -11.65 17.88
CA ARG A 598 -31.94 -12.31 19.11
C ARG A 598 -32.04 -11.33 20.28
N LEU A 599 -31.00 -10.57 20.56
CA LEU A 599 -31.00 -9.63 21.69
C LEU A 599 -32.09 -8.57 21.52
N LEU A 600 -32.33 -8.09 20.30
CA LEU A 600 -33.47 -7.22 19.98
C LEU A 600 -34.82 -7.88 20.27
N THR A 601 -34.94 -9.19 20.06
CA THR A 601 -36.16 -9.94 20.42
C THR A 601 -36.30 -10.08 21.94
N GLU A 602 -35.20 -10.30 22.66
CA GLU A 602 -35.18 -10.43 24.12
C GLU A 602 -35.53 -9.13 24.86
N VAL A 603 -35.28 -7.97 24.25
CA VAL A 603 -35.69 -6.65 24.77
C VAL A 603 -37.04 -6.17 24.21
N ASP A 604 -37.84 -7.08 23.67
CA ASP A 604 -39.17 -6.82 23.07
C ASP A 604 -39.16 -5.82 21.88
N ALA A 605 -38.01 -5.59 21.26
CA ALA A 605 -37.85 -4.75 20.07
C ALA A 605 -38.10 -5.53 18.77
N HIS A 606 -39.23 -6.24 18.68
CA HIS A 606 -39.57 -7.11 17.54
C HIS A 606 -39.63 -6.41 16.18
N HIS A 607 -39.85 -5.10 16.17
CA HIS A 607 -39.80 -4.31 14.95
C HIS A 607 -38.35 -4.16 14.43
N ALA A 608 -37.42 -3.80 15.32
CA ALA A 608 -36.00 -3.71 14.98
C ALA A 608 -35.44 -5.10 14.61
N ALA A 609 -35.82 -6.16 15.33
CA ALA A 609 -35.41 -7.53 15.00
C ALA A 609 -35.84 -7.94 13.58
N ARG A 610 -37.08 -7.63 13.17
CA ARG A 610 -37.55 -7.88 11.80
C ARG A 610 -36.80 -7.06 10.76
N ALA A 611 -36.47 -5.80 11.07
CA ALA A 611 -35.68 -4.96 10.19
C ALA A 611 -34.26 -5.53 9.98
N VAL A 612 -33.64 -6.11 11.02
CA VAL A 612 -32.35 -6.81 10.92
C VAL A 612 -32.47 -8.03 10.01
N ASP A 613 -33.48 -8.89 10.22
CA ASP A 613 -33.67 -10.09 9.39
C ASP A 613 -33.91 -9.73 7.91
N GLN A 614 -34.71 -8.69 7.65
CA GLN A 614 -34.96 -8.20 6.30
C GLN A 614 -33.70 -7.62 5.66
N ALA A 615 -32.94 -6.82 6.40
CA ALA A 615 -31.67 -6.26 5.93
C ALA A 615 -30.68 -7.35 5.52
N VAL A 616 -30.47 -8.35 6.38
CA VAL A 616 -29.59 -9.48 6.11
C VAL A 616 -30.04 -10.24 4.86
N ALA A 617 -31.35 -10.49 4.72
CA ALA A 617 -31.89 -11.22 3.57
C ALA A 617 -31.74 -10.49 2.23
N GLN A 618 -31.74 -9.15 2.23
CA GLN A 618 -31.73 -8.34 1.01
C GLN A 618 -30.32 -8.00 0.51
N THR A 619 -29.32 -7.91 1.39
CA THR A 619 -28.00 -7.38 1.01
C THR A 619 -26.88 -8.40 0.97
N CYS A 620 -27.13 -9.64 1.40
CA CYS A 620 -26.09 -10.66 1.49
C CYS A 620 -26.20 -11.70 0.37
N ASP A 621 -25.06 -12.22 -0.08
CA ASP A 621 -24.99 -13.36 -0.97
C ASP A 621 -25.46 -14.67 -0.28
N GLU A 622 -25.79 -15.68 -1.10
CA GLU A 622 -26.34 -16.95 -0.59
C GLU A 622 -25.32 -17.76 0.23
N ALA A 623 -24.01 -17.53 0.08
CA ALA A 623 -23.01 -18.19 0.92
C ALA A 623 -23.04 -17.62 2.34
N PHE A 624 -23.06 -16.29 2.48
CA PHE A 624 -23.19 -15.63 3.77
C PHE A 624 -24.53 -15.95 4.45
N LEU A 625 -25.64 -15.96 3.70
CA LEU A 625 -26.96 -16.33 4.23
C LEU A 625 -27.00 -17.77 4.77
N ARG A 626 -26.32 -18.71 4.11
CA ARG A 626 -26.18 -20.09 4.62
C ARG A 626 -25.44 -20.13 5.96
N LEU A 627 -24.38 -19.33 6.12
CA LEU A 627 -23.68 -19.22 7.41
C LEU A 627 -24.60 -18.69 8.51
N VAL A 628 -25.35 -17.62 8.25
CA VAL A 628 -26.30 -17.06 9.23
C VAL A 628 -27.37 -18.08 9.61
N ARG A 629 -27.96 -18.78 8.62
CA ARG A 629 -29.02 -19.79 8.84
C ARG A 629 -28.52 -21.03 9.58
N ALA A 630 -27.26 -21.43 9.41
CA ALA A 630 -26.69 -22.60 10.08
C ALA A 630 -26.44 -22.39 11.59
N LEU A 631 -26.42 -21.14 12.06
CA LEU A 631 -26.13 -20.81 13.46
C LEU A 631 -27.36 -21.03 14.37
N THR A 632 -27.37 -22.16 15.07
CA THR A 632 -28.40 -22.51 16.07
C THR A 632 -28.09 -22.00 17.48
N LYS A 633 -26.80 -21.84 17.79
CA LYS A 633 -26.31 -21.24 19.04
C LYS A 633 -25.39 -20.08 18.72
N THR A 634 -25.58 -18.96 19.42
CA THR A 634 -24.74 -17.77 19.27
C THR A 634 -24.41 -17.26 20.67
N PRO A 635 -23.32 -17.74 21.30
CA PRO A 635 -22.95 -17.30 22.63
C PRO A 635 -22.54 -15.83 22.60
N GLY A 636 -22.96 -15.05 23.61
CA GLY A 636 -22.59 -13.65 23.79
C GLY A 636 -21.16 -13.48 24.27
N VAL A 637 -20.18 -13.82 23.42
CA VAL A 637 -18.76 -13.77 23.75
C VAL A 637 -17.94 -13.15 22.64
N GLY A 638 -16.98 -12.31 23.03
CA GLY A 638 -15.99 -11.75 22.12
C GLY A 638 -16.61 -10.95 20.96
N PRO A 639 -16.03 -11.04 19.74
CA PRO A 639 -16.49 -10.29 18.57
C PRO A 639 -17.96 -10.50 18.14
N ALA A 640 -18.61 -11.58 18.56
CA ALA A 640 -20.02 -11.79 18.27
C ALA A 640 -20.93 -10.72 18.93
N LEU A 641 -20.49 -10.06 20.00
CA LEU A 641 -21.24 -8.98 20.63
C LEU A 641 -21.14 -7.64 19.88
N TYR A 642 -20.22 -7.53 18.92
CA TYR A 642 -19.83 -6.23 18.39
C TYR A 642 -20.96 -5.53 17.62
N ALA A 643 -21.71 -6.26 16.80
CA ALA A 643 -22.84 -5.68 16.08
C ALA A 643 -23.90 -5.09 17.04
N ALA A 644 -24.23 -5.80 18.12
CA ALA A 644 -25.19 -5.32 19.12
C ALA A 644 -24.65 -4.15 19.95
N PHE A 645 -23.35 -4.17 20.25
CA PHE A 645 -22.67 -3.06 20.90
C PHE A 645 -22.75 -1.78 20.05
N LEU A 646 -22.36 -1.83 18.77
CA LEU A 646 -22.45 -0.69 17.85
C LEU A 646 -23.89 -0.20 17.71
N TYR A 647 -24.82 -1.13 17.47
CA TYR A 647 -26.23 -0.80 17.30
C TYR A 647 -26.78 -0.09 18.54
N GLY A 648 -26.48 -0.57 19.74
CA GLY A 648 -26.92 0.06 20.99
C GLY A 648 -26.37 1.47 21.18
N HIS A 649 -25.09 1.69 20.88
CA HIS A 649 -24.47 3.02 20.94
C HIS A 649 -25.08 4.00 19.93
N TRP A 650 -25.34 3.57 18.69
CA TRP A 650 -26.01 4.43 17.72
C TRP A 650 -27.44 4.78 18.14
N MET A 651 -28.20 3.86 18.77
CA MET A 651 -29.51 4.21 19.34
C MET A 651 -29.40 5.32 20.39
N LEU A 652 -28.38 5.26 21.26
CA LEU A 652 -28.14 6.30 22.27
C LEU A 652 -27.83 7.67 21.62
N GLU A 653 -26.92 7.70 20.65
CA GLU A 653 -26.52 8.92 19.94
C GLU A 653 -27.71 9.60 19.25
N GLN A 654 -28.68 8.81 18.80
CA GLN A 654 -29.85 9.26 18.04
C GLN A 654 -31.07 9.54 18.93
N GLY A 655 -30.90 9.46 20.25
CA GLY A 655 -31.91 9.81 21.25
C GLY A 655 -32.88 8.69 21.64
N ASP A 656 -32.71 7.46 21.15
CA ASP A 656 -33.50 6.28 21.58
C ASP A 656 -32.81 5.58 22.77
N ALA A 657 -32.74 6.31 23.89
CA ALA A 657 -32.06 5.84 25.10
C ALA A 657 -32.66 4.53 25.63
N ARG A 658 -33.98 4.34 25.50
CA ARG A 658 -34.67 3.14 25.98
C ARG A 658 -34.20 1.89 25.26
N LEU A 659 -34.17 1.89 23.92
CA LEU A 659 -33.71 0.74 23.16
C LEU A 659 -32.19 0.56 23.28
N GLY A 660 -31.43 1.65 23.21
CA GLY A 660 -29.97 1.63 23.29
C GLY A 660 -29.48 1.02 24.60
N LEU A 661 -29.98 1.48 25.74
CA LEU A 661 -29.58 0.97 27.05
C LEU A 661 -30.04 -0.47 27.27
N ALA A 662 -31.28 -0.81 26.93
CA ALA A 662 -31.76 -2.19 27.08
C ALA A 662 -30.91 -3.20 26.28
N LEU A 663 -30.49 -2.82 25.07
CA LEU A 663 -29.61 -3.65 24.26
C LEU A 663 -28.19 -3.73 24.86
N LEU A 664 -27.63 -2.62 25.33
CA LEU A 664 -26.30 -2.60 25.95
C LEU A 664 -26.27 -3.37 27.28
N GLU A 665 -27.33 -3.32 28.08
CA GLU A 665 -27.48 -4.17 29.27
C GLU A 665 -27.38 -5.66 28.92
N LYS A 666 -28.07 -6.09 27.85
CA LYS A 666 -27.97 -7.47 27.34
C LYS A 666 -26.57 -7.80 26.82
N VAL A 667 -25.92 -6.88 26.13
CA VAL A 667 -24.52 -7.04 25.70
C VAL A 667 -23.58 -7.20 26.90
N ALA A 668 -23.83 -6.45 27.98
CA ALA A 668 -23.02 -6.45 29.19
C ALA A 668 -23.12 -7.78 29.99
N GLU A 669 -24.19 -8.57 29.81
CA GLU A 669 -24.28 -9.93 30.38
C GLU A 669 -23.23 -10.89 29.78
N GLY A 670 -22.72 -10.59 28.58
CA GLY A 670 -21.74 -11.40 27.87
C GLY A 670 -20.29 -11.31 28.39
N LYS A 671 -19.33 -11.76 27.57
CA LYS A 671 -17.88 -11.74 27.90
C LYS A 671 -17.04 -11.04 26.83
N GLY A 672 -15.91 -10.46 27.24
CA GLY A 672 -14.94 -9.80 26.37
C GLY A 672 -15.10 -8.28 26.33
N LYS A 673 -14.30 -7.62 25.47
CA LYS A 673 -14.16 -6.15 25.45
C LYS A 673 -15.47 -5.40 25.22
N TYR A 674 -16.34 -5.89 24.33
CA TYR A 674 -17.62 -5.24 24.03
C TYR A 674 -18.63 -5.34 25.18
N ALA A 675 -18.63 -6.47 25.91
CA ALA A 675 -19.45 -6.60 27.12
C ALA A 675 -18.94 -5.68 28.24
N ALA A 676 -17.62 -5.50 28.37
CA ALA A 676 -17.04 -4.56 29.33
C ALA A 676 -17.38 -3.11 28.97
N GLY A 677 -17.23 -2.72 27.69
CA GLY A 677 -17.61 -1.39 27.21
C GLY A 677 -19.10 -1.09 27.38
N ALA A 678 -19.97 -2.06 27.14
CA ALA A 678 -21.41 -1.91 27.37
C ALA A 678 -21.72 -1.68 28.86
N ALA A 679 -21.10 -2.45 29.76
CA ALA A 679 -21.25 -2.28 31.20
C ALA A 679 -20.77 -0.89 31.66
N VAL A 680 -19.63 -0.40 31.13
CA VAL A 680 -19.15 0.97 31.41
C VAL A 680 -20.19 2.01 31.02
N THR A 681 -20.78 1.86 29.83
CA THR A 681 -21.76 2.80 29.29
C THR A 681 -23.06 2.82 30.10
N VAL A 682 -23.59 1.64 30.43
CA VAL A 682 -24.80 1.52 31.28
C VAL A 682 -24.55 2.09 32.67
N GLY A 683 -23.38 1.82 33.28
CA GLY A 683 -23.03 2.41 34.56
C GLY A 683 -22.91 3.94 34.51
N ALA A 684 -22.35 4.49 33.43
CA ALA A 684 -22.28 5.95 33.23
C ALA A 684 -23.67 6.60 33.02
N ASP A 685 -24.62 5.87 32.44
CA ASP A 685 -26.01 6.33 32.36
C ASP A 685 -26.70 6.30 33.73
N ALA A 686 -26.55 5.22 34.50
CA ALA A 686 -27.06 5.12 35.86
C ALA A 686 -26.55 6.25 36.77
N HIS A 687 -25.25 6.56 36.70
CA HIS A 687 -24.65 7.69 37.42
C HIS A 687 -25.27 9.03 37.02
N ARG A 688 -25.44 9.29 35.72
CA ARG A 688 -26.13 10.51 35.23
C ARG A 688 -27.58 10.58 35.70
N GLY A 689 -28.24 9.44 35.88
CA GLY A 689 -29.57 9.31 36.47
C GLY A 689 -29.61 9.46 38.00
N GLY A 690 -28.46 9.57 38.67
CA GLY A 690 -28.33 9.67 40.12
C GLY A 690 -28.32 8.34 40.88
N ASP A 691 -28.31 7.20 40.18
CA ASP A 691 -28.25 5.87 40.79
C ASP A 691 -26.80 5.36 40.85
N ASN A 692 -26.06 5.87 41.84
CA ASN A 692 -24.66 5.48 42.07
C ASN A 692 -24.51 4.02 42.53
N VAL A 693 -25.58 3.40 43.05
CA VAL A 693 -25.54 1.99 43.45
C VAL A 693 -25.51 1.11 42.20
N ALA A 694 -26.45 1.34 41.27
CA ALA A 694 -26.46 0.64 39.99
C ALA A 694 -25.20 0.93 39.16
N ALA A 695 -24.71 2.18 39.17
CA ALA A 695 -23.47 2.55 38.47
C ALA A 695 -22.27 1.71 38.92
N ARG A 696 -22.08 1.57 40.23
CA ARG A 696 -21.02 0.73 40.82
C ARG A 696 -21.14 -0.72 40.41
N GLU A 697 -22.34 -1.30 40.51
CA GLU A 697 -22.56 -2.69 40.12
C GLU A 697 -22.12 -2.94 38.67
N TRP A 698 -22.44 -2.02 37.76
CA TRP A 698 -22.07 -2.14 36.35
C TRP A 698 -20.57 -1.97 36.11
N TRP A 699 -19.91 -1.01 36.75
CA TRP A 699 -18.47 -0.82 36.61
C TRP A 699 -17.66 -1.96 37.23
N LEU A 700 -18.11 -2.52 38.36
CA LEU A 700 -17.52 -3.75 38.93
C LEU A 700 -17.69 -4.95 37.98
N ARG A 701 -18.85 -5.08 37.32
CA ARG A 701 -19.04 -6.09 36.26
C ARG A 701 -18.11 -5.85 35.07
N ALA A 702 -17.82 -4.60 34.70
CA ALA A 702 -16.86 -4.28 33.65
C ALA A 702 -15.44 -4.72 34.04
N LEU A 703 -15.02 -4.44 35.28
CA LEU A 703 -13.72 -4.85 35.82
C LEU A 703 -13.54 -6.37 35.80
N ALA A 704 -14.56 -7.11 36.24
CA ALA A 704 -14.54 -8.58 36.31
C ALA A 704 -14.36 -9.26 34.93
N LYS A 705 -14.53 -8.54 33.83
CA LYS A 705 -14.35 -9.06 32.46
C LYS A 705 -12.90 -9.00 31.98
N GLY A 706 -11.98 -8.37 32.72
CA GLY A 706 -10.54 -8.43 32.52
C GLY A 706 -10.01 -7.74 31.25
N ASN A 707 -10.75 -6.78 30.68
CA ASN A 707 -10.28 -6.00 29.54
C ASN A 707 -9.55 -4.75 30.04
N LYS A 708 -8.23 -4.66 29.83
CA LYS A 708 -7.36 -3.59 30.38
C LYS A 708 -7.93 -2.17 30.17
N GLU A 709 -8.33 -1.83 28.94
CA GLU A 709 -8.84 -0.50 28.61
C GLU A 709 -10.16 -0.18 29.32
N MET A 710 -11.14 -1.09 29.26
CA MET A 710 -12.44 -0.88 29.90
C MET A 710 -12.35 -0.98 31.43
N SER A 711 -11.43 -1.80 31.94
CA SER A 711 -11.12 -1.86 33.36
C SER A 711 -10.59 -0.52 33.85
N HIS A 712 -9.67 0.12 33.13
CA HIS A 712 -9.17 1.44 33.50
C HIS A 712 -10.29 2.49 33.56
N LYS A 713 -11.15 2.55 32.52
CA LYS A 713 -12.33 3.44 32.52
C LYS A 713 -13.30 3.17 33.68
N ALA A 714 -13.51 1.90 34.02
CA ALA A 714 -14.36 1.51 35.14
C ALA A 714 -13.75 1.90 36.50
N VAL A 715 -12.44 1.72 36.70
CA VAL A 715 -11.72 2.18 37.90
C VAL A 715 -11.88 3.68 38.07
N LEU A 716 -11.61 4.46 37.01
CA LEU A 716 -11.75 5.92 37.01
C LEU A 716 -13.16 6.33 37.48
N ASN A 717 -14.20 5.74 36.89
CA ASN A 717 -15.56 6.08 37.26
C ASN A 717 -15.92 5.71 38.71
N LEU A 718 -15.49 4.53 39.18
CA LEU A 718 -15.73 4.08 40.56
C LEU A 718 -15.04 5.02 41.57
N GLY A 719 -13.79 5.38 41.32
CA GLY A 719 -13.05 6.30 42.20
C GLY A 719 -13.65 7.70 42.22
N LEU A 720 -14.08 8.23 41.07
CA LEU A 720 -14.76 9.54 41.05
C LEU A 720 -16.06 9.54 41.87
N VAL A 721 -16.86 8.47 41.80
CA VAL A 721 -18.07 8.34 42.63
C VAL A 721 -17.72 8.19 44.11
N ALA A 722 -16.74 7.34 44.44
CA ALA A 722 -16.28 7.18 45.82
C ALA A 722 -15.78 8.51 46.41
N LYS A 723 -15.04 9.29 45.63
CA LYS A 723 -14.56 10.62 46.01
C LYS A 723 -15.71 11.61 46.22
N GLN A 724 -16.69 11.66 45.32
CA GLN A 724 -17.89 12.51 45.48
C GLN A 724 -18.65 12.20 46.78
N GLU A 725 -18.75 10.92 47.14
CA GLU A 725 -19.41 10.45 48.36
C GLU A 725 -18.52 10.51 49.60
N ARG A 726 -17.26 10.96 49.44
CA ARG A 726 -16.22 11.00 50.48
C ARG A 726 -15.94 9.62 51.11
N ASN A 727 -16.09 8.55 50.35
CA ASN A 727 -15.80 7.18 50.75
C ASN A 727 -14.32 6.86 50.50
N LEU A 728 -13.46 7.26 51.44
CA LEU A 728 -12.02 7.05 51.33
C LEU A 728 -11.60 5.57 51.20
N PRO A 729 -12.15 4.61 51.96
CA PRO A 729 -11.81 3.19 51.78
C PRO A 729 -12.05 2.68 50.36
N GLU A 730 -13.19 3.03 49.76
CA GLU A 730 -13.53 2.62 48.39
C GLU A 730 -12.66 3.34 47.34
N LEU A 731 -12.34 4.62 47.55
CA LEU A 731 -11.40 5.33 46.68
C LEU A 731 -10.03 4.64 46.67
N LEU A 732 -9.50 4.30 47.85
CA LEU A 732 -8.22 3.62 47.98
C LEU A 732 -8.22 2.22 47.37
N GLU A 733 -9.32 1.48 47.50
CA GLU A 733 -9.48 0.16 46.87
C GLU A 733 -9.28 0.23 45.35
N HIS A 734 -9.79 1.28 44.71
CA HIS A 734 -9.76 1.44 43.26
C HIS A 734 -8.55 2.20 42.74
N TYR A 735 -8.18 3.33 43.37
CA TYR A 735 -7.10 4.19 42.90
C TYR A 735 -5.74 3.86 43.50
N GLY A 736 -5.70 3.35 44.74
CA GLY A 736 -4.45 3.09 45.47
C GLY A 736 -3.45 2.23 44.69
N PRO A 737 -3.85 1.07 44.16
CA PRO A 737 -2.93 0.19 43.42
C PRO A 737 -2.28 0.86 42.20
N ILE A 738 -3.00 1.73 41.49
CA ILE A 738 -2.47 2.44 40.32
C ILE A 738 -1.62 3.63 40.76
N ALA A 739 -2.05 4.38 41.78
CA ALA A 739 -1.32 5.52 42.34
C ALA A 739 0.06 5.13 42.92
N GLU A 740 0.17 3.92 43.49
CA GLU A 740 1.44 3.38 44.02
C GLU A 740 2.34 2.75 42.96
N SER A 741 1.83 2.52 41.75
CA SER A 741 2.58 1.90 40.65
C SER A 741 3.27 2.93 39.75
N ASP A 742 4.10 2.45 38.82
CA ASP A 742 4.72 3.26 37.75
C ASP A 742 3.78 3.45 36.53
N HIS A 743 2.47 3.32 36.71
CA HIS A 743 1.49 3.57 35.65
C HIS A 743 1.46 5.07 35.29
N GLU A 744 1.21 5.39 34.01
CA GLU A 744 1.18 6.77 33.51
C GLU A 744 0.18 7.66 34.26
N ASP A 745 -1.00 7.13 34.58
CA ASP A 745 -2.02 7.81 35.40
C ASP A 745 -1.81 7.73 36.92
N GLY A 746 -0.72 7.12 37.40
CA GLY A 746 -0.40 7.02 38.82
C GLY A 746 -0.43 8.38 39.54
N PRO A 747 0.21 9.43 39.01
CA PRO A 747 0.18 10.78 39.59
C PRO A 747 -1.23 11.38 39.67
N LEU A 748 -2.07 11.16 38.65
CA LEU A 748 -3.47 11.63 38.63
C LEU A 748 -4.28 10.97 39.74
N PHE A 749 -4.13 9.66 39.92
CA PHE A 749 -4.88 8.91 40.93
C PHE A 749 -4.39 9.26 42.34
N ALA A 750 -3.08 9.45 42.52
CA ALA A 750 -2.50 9.97 43.76
C ALA A 750 -3.06 11.36 44.10
N ALA A 751 -3.23 12.25 43.11
CA ALA A 751 -3.78 13.58 43.33
C ALA A 751 -5.23 13.51 43.84
N HIS A 752 -6.07 12.66 43.24
CA HIS A 752 -7.45 12.46 43.68
C HIS A 752 -7.55 11.86 45.10
N ILE A 753 -6.64 10.97 45.47
CA ILE A 753 -6.56 10.43 46.84
C ILE A 753 -6.15 11.55 47.81
N GLY A 754 -5.09 12.29 47.49
CA GLY A 754 -4.60 13.41 48.31
C GLY A 754 -5.65 14.49 48.53
N GLU A 755 -6.43 14.81 47.48
CA GLU A 755 -7.53 15.76 47.55
C GLU A 755 -8.65 15.31 48.48
N LEU A 756 -9.00 14.01 48.48
CA LEU A 756 -10.00 13.51 49.42
C LEU A 756 -9.49 13.52 50.88
N HIS A 757 -8.24 13.12 51.12
CA HIS A 757 -7.64 13.25 52.46
C HIS A 757 -7.63 14.72 52.91
N TYR A 758 -7.33 15.66 52.02
CA TYR A 758 -7.39 17.09 52.29
C TYR A 758 -8.81 17.53 52.70
N TRP A 759 -9.85 17.10 51.99
CA TRP A 759 -11.25 17.39 52.36
C TRP A 759 -11.69 16.77 53.69
N LEU A 760 -11.05 15.68 54.10
CA LEU A 760 -11.28 15.00 55.38
C LEU A 760 -10.38 15.52 56.50
N GLU A 761 -9.56 16.54 56.24
CA GLU A 761 -8.62 17.15 57.18
C GLU A 761 -7.52 16.18 57.68
N ASP A 762 -7.22 15.14 56.90
CA ASP A 762 -6.11 14.22 57.14
C ASP A 762 -4.83 14.74 56.46
N TRP A 763 -4.26 15.79 57.06
CA TRP A 763 -3.18 16.57 56.45
C TRP A 763 -1.90 15.76 56.19
N ASP A 764 -1.61 14.76 57.03
CA ASP A 764 -0.42 13.93 56.87
C ASP A 764 -0.50 13.08 55.60
N GLU A 765 -1.62 12.37 55.40
CA GLU A 765 -1.80 11.56 54.19
C GLU A 765 -2.09 12.42 52.95
N ALA A 766 -2.79 13.54 53.09
CA ALA A 766 -2.96 14.49 51.98
C ALA A 766 -1.59 14.93 51.42
N ALA A 767 -0.67 15.34 52.29
CA ALA A 767 0.68 15.74 51.88
C ALA A 767 1.45 14.58 51.24
N ARG A 768 1.36 13.37 51.80
CA ARG A 768 2.03 12.18 51.25
C ARG A 768 1.57 11.85 49.83
N TRP A 769 0.26 11.83 49.59
CA TRP A 769 -0.28 11.53 48.26
C TRP A 769 -0.03 12.64 47.24
N TYR A 770 -0.11 13.91 47.63
CA TYR A 770 0.27 15.00 46.73
C TYR A 770 1.78 15.02 46.45
N GLN A 771 2.64 14.62 47.39
CA GLN A 771 4.07 14.41 47.11
C GLN A 771 4.28 13.30 46.08
N ARG A 772 3.56 12.18 46.19
CA ARG A 772 3.59 11.10 45.20
C ARG A 772 3.18 11.59 43.81
N THR A 773 2.21 12.50 43.70
CA THR A 773 1.86 13.18 42.44
C THR A 773 3.05 13.98 41.91
N LEU A 774 3.65 14.86 42.72
CA LEU A 774 4.76 15.74 42.33
C LEU A 774 6.04 14.99 41.91
N GLU A 775 6.25 13.79 42.43
CA GLU A 775 7.37 12.91 42.08
C GLU A 775 7.18 12.24 40.71
N GLY A 776 5.93 12.04 40.28
CA GLY A 776 5.62 11.26 39.09
C GLY A 776 5.21 12.05 37.85
N THR A 777 5.04 13.38 37.93
CA THR A 777 4.63 14.20 36.79
C THR A 777 5.16 15.63 36.84
N ASP A 778 5.30 16.25 35.65
CA ASP A 778 5.51 17.68 35.44
C ASP A 778 4.30 18.35 34.75
N ASP A 779 3.15 17.65 34.68
CA ASP A 779 1.89 18.21 34.18
C ASP A 779 1.46 19.43 35.01
N GLY A 780 1.25 20.56 34.34
CA GLY A 780 1.00 21.85 35.00
C GLY A 780 -0.28 21.91 35.83
N GLU A 781 -1.32 21.13 35.46
CA GLU A 781 -2.56 21.09 36.21
C GLU A 781 -2.37 20.31 37.53
N LEU A 782 -1.75 19.14 37.46
CA LEU A 782 -1.50 18.33 38.66
C LEU A 782 -0.46 18.96 39.59
N VAL A 783 0.62 19.53 39.02
CA VAL A 783 1.69 20.18 39.80
C VAL A 783 1.20 21.43 40.51
N GLY A 784 0.32 22.22 39.88
CA GLY A 784 -0.23 23.43 40.47
C GLY A 784 -0.95 23.17 41.79
N GLU A 785 -1.93 22.26 41.77
CA GLU A 785 -2.69 21.89 42.97
C GLU A 785 -1.81 21.19 44.00
N ALA A 786 -1.11 20.11 43.61
CA ALA A 786 -0.35 19.29 44.54
C ALA A 786 0.77 20.10 45.22
N GLY A 787 1.49 20.94 44.45
CA GLY A 787 2.56 21.78 44.97
C GLY A 787 2.07 22.82 45.96
N TYR A 788 0.90 23.43 45.70
CA TYR A 788 0.28 24.37 46.63
C TYR A 788 -0.16 23.66 47.91
N ARG A 789 -0.88 22.54 47.81
CA ARG A 789 -1.42 21.80 48.96
C ARG A 789 -0.34 21.26 49.88
N VAL A 790 0.73 20.69 49.33
CA VAL A 790 1.89 20.25 50.14
C VAL A 790 2.54 21.44 50.84
N GLY A 791 2.73 22.55 50.12
CA GLY A 791 3.33 23.76 50.70
C GLY A 791 2.49 24.39 51.81
N GLU A 792 1.17 24.45 51.64
CA GLU A 792 0.19 24.92 52.62
C GLU A 792 0.23 24.06 53.90
N ILE A 793 0.23 22.73 53.76
CA ILE A 793 0.28 21.80 54.89
C ILE A 793 1.62 21.91 55.65
N LEU A 794 2.75 21.94 54.93
CA LEU A 794 4.08 22.05 55.56
C LEU A 794 4.28 23.39 56.27
N HIS A 795 3.82 24.48 55.68
CA HIS A 795 3.83 25.78 56.34
C HIS A 795 2.99 25.78 57.63
N GLY A 796 1.80 25.18 57.59
CA GLY A 796 0.96 25.00 58.78
C GLY A 796 1.63 24.22 59.92
N LYS A 797 2.53 23.29 59.59
CA LYS A 797 3.35 22.54 60.56
C LYS A 797 4.60 23.28 61.04
N GLY A 798 4.88 24.47 60.51
CA GLY A 798 6.08 25.25 60.81
C GLY A 798 7.32 24.83 60.01
N GLU A 799 7.19 23.93 59.04
CA GLU A 799 8.27 23.41 58.19
C GLU A 799 8.44 24.27 56.92
N SER A 800 8.61 25.57 57.12
CA SER A 800 8.54 26.55 56.02
C SER A 800 9.64 26.36 54.96
N ASP A 801 10.84 25.92 55.37
CA ASP A 801 11.94 25.65 54.42
C ASP A 801 11.62 24.47 53.48
N ALA A 802 10.90 23.46 53.97
CA ALA A 802 10.46 22.30 53.18
C ALA A 802 9.28 22.62 52.25
N ALA A 803 8.49 23.65 52.57
CA ALA A 803 7.38 24.13 51.74
C ALA A 803 7.85 24.87 50.47
N LEU A 804 8.99 25.58 50.54
CA LEU A 804 9.47 26.47 49.47
C LEU A 804 9.62 25.80 48.09
N PRO A 805 10.22 24.60 47.94
CA PRO A 805 10.35 23.96 46.63
C PRO A 805 9.01 23.62 45.99
N CYS A 806 8.05 23.12 46.79
CA CYS A 806 6.72 22.74 46.32
C CYS A 806 5.91 23.97 45.87
N LEU A 807 5.95 25.05 46.66
CA LEU A 807 5.26 26.30 46.34
C LEU A 807 5.85 26.98 45.09
N ARG A 808 7.17 26.92 44.89
CA ARG A 808 7.80 27.43 43.67
C ARG A 808 7.38 26.65 42.43
N ARG A 809 7.29 25.31 42.53
CA ARG A 809 6.77 24.47 41.43
C ARG A 809 5.31 24.80 41.12
N ALA A 810 4.46 24.98 42.14
CA ALA A 810 3.06 25.38 41.95
C ALA A 810 2.91 26.77 41.31
N ALA A 811 3.69 27.76 41.75
CA ALA A 811 3.69 29.10 41.14
C ALA A 811 4.13 29.05 39.67
N ALA A 812 5.17 28.28 39.37
CA ALA A 812 5.68 28.12 38.01
C ALA A 812 4.72 27.37 37.07
N SER A 813 3.76 26.61 37.59
CA SER A 813 2.80 25.88 36.76
C SER A 813 1.77 26.79 36.07
N GLY A 814 1.54 27.99 36.61
CA GLY A 814 0.59 28.96 36.07
C GLY A 814 -0.89 28.57 36.23
N LEU A 815 -1.20 27.49 36.96
CA LEU A 815 -2.57 27.03 37.16
C LEU A 815 -3.30 27.85 38.22
N ALA A 816 -4.25 28.69 37.81
CA ALA A 816 -5.14 29.39 38.75
C ALA A 816 -6.20 28.44 39.36
N PRO A 817 -6.58 28.60 40.65
CA PRO A 817 -6.11 29.63 41.59
C PRO A 817 -4.79 29.26 42.31
N PHE A 818 -4.30 28.04 42.16
CA PHE A 818 -3.21 27.50 43.00
C PHE A 818 -1.86 28.20 42.81
N ALA A 819 -1.53 28.63 41.60
CA ALA A 819 -0.32 29.40 41.32
C ALA A 819 -0.34 30.74 42.07
N GLU A 820 -1.45 31.49 42.00
CA GLU A 820 -1.61 32.76 42.72
C GLU A 820 -1.57 32.56 44.24
N GLN A 821 -2.19 31.49 44.73
CA GLN A 821 -2.16 31.15 46.15
C GLN A 821 -0.75 30.78 46.61
N ALA A 822 0.01 30.06 45.78
CA ALA A 822 1.40 29.72 46.05
C ALA A 822 2.32 30.95 46.07
N GLU A 823 2.18 31.87 45.11
CA GLU A 823 2.90 33.15 45.09
C GLU A 823 2.64 33.98 46.36
N ASN A 824 1.37 34.07 46.76
CA ASN A 824 0.98 34.79 47.98
C ASN A 824 1.58 34.17 49.24
N LEU A 825 1.62 32.83 49.31
CA LEU A 825 2.21 32.13 50.45
C LEU A 825 3.74 32.27 50.47
N LEU A 826 4.39 32.19 49.31
CA LEU A 826 5.83 32.46 49.15
C LEU A 826 6.20 33.87 49.61
N ALA A 827 5.39 34.88 49.27
CA ALA A 827 5.63 36.25 49.69
C ALA A 827 5.52 36.47 51.21
N ARG A 828 4.78 35.60 51.92
CA ARG A 828 4.67 35.63 53.39
C ARG A 828 5.78 34.87 54.10
N LEU A 829 6.43 33.95 53.39
CA LEU A 829 7.57 33.15 53.86
C LEU A 829 8.93 33.83 53.66
N GLY A 830 8.95 34.97 52.94
CA GLY A 830 10.13 35.77 52.61
C GLY A 830 10.43 36.87 53.62
#